data_AF-D0LGR3-F1
#
_entry.id   AF-D0LGR3-F1
#
_cell.length_a   1.000
_cell.length_b   1.000
_cell.length_c   1.000
_cell.angle_alpha   90.00
_cell.angle_beta   90.00
_cell.angle_gamma   90.00
#
_symmetry.space_group_name_H-M   'P 1'
#
loop_
_entity.id
_entity.type
_entity.pdbx_description
1 polymer ?
#
loop_
_entity_poly.entity_id
_entity_poly.type
_entity_poly.pdbx_seq_one_letter_code
_entity_poly.pdbx_strand_id
1 'polypeptide(L)'
;MSEIKRYRSYLWRLSLALLCASLITACGDDESPQDPDAGPTPDAGPTPEIAEGIFAPMGEVIPSANAEEKAIFERGLAVAKRRFDDQTGLGPHFNVSFCGACHEKPVFGGAAGRYRNFLLTGQVLEADGSFVPTGISGVQPQYSSDEGVRFETDPKTNRIATRNPIPFFGVGLLAEIPESEILSRADPDDADGDGISGRPNYEDGFIGRFGMKSQSAAIEAFIRGPLNNHLGITSNPLSAESRARLPVDSAGDDALNNAAGLAPQAGAPNEPLFDDDDVPDPELGEQDLFDLVAFSMLLAAPQPDAPTAESEAGRARFETLGCASCHTPALLGPRGLIPAYTDLLIHDMGEELADGIFMKSATGSEFRSAPLWGVAATAPYLHDGRADTLEEAILWHGGEAKAARDAYEALSETGKDEVIAFLLSLGGASQYSEGLVPPGAPIPEVGSYGGPASELSAEDEDLFLLGRQIFDRDFFAVGGLGPFFNGDACRACHFDPVIGGAGPSDVNVMRHGLIGEDGAFQPPEGGGTIAPRHGIYYDQRPGVDENANVFEARQTPPLFGLGLIESITEEEILANEDPEDEDGDGISGRAHYLVNDGRLGRLGWKASVPSVAEFARDAMSNEMGVTVPLREGFTFGFLEDDDGIADPEIDEQTLAALSFYMSSLAPPPRTSVDPDTEAEGEILFETTGCADCHVPTLKDAGGNDVPLYSDLLLHDVAPEEFFGIEDGDASTREFRTPPLWGLGTSAPYMHNGVAYTIESAILRHDSEARTAREAYENLPPAEQNALLVFLESL
;
A
#
# COMPACT_ATOMS: atom_id res chain seq x y z
N MET A 1 -1.07 -26.83 24.83
CA MET A 1 -0.57 -25.97 25.95
C MET A 1 0.96 -25.74 25.90
N SER A 2 1.59 -25.73 24.72
CA SER A 2 2.99 -25.33 24.54
C SER A 2 3.26 -24.46 23.31
N GLU A 3 2.24 -23.86 22.70
CA GLU A 3 2.39 -23.00 21.50
C GLU A 3 1.87 -21.57 21.66
N ILE A 4 1.41 -21.18 22.86
CA ILE A 4 0.93 -19.80 23.15
C ILE A 4 2.05 -18.95 23.82
N LYS A 5 3.31 -19.38 23.74
CA LYS A 5 4.46 -18.69 24.36
C LYS A 5 5.42 -18.00 23.39
N ARG A 6 5.28 -18.16 22.07
CA ARG A 6 6.17 -17.50 21.09
C ARG A 6 5.71 -16.09 20.67
N TYR A 7 4.44 -15.73 20.84
CA TYR A 7 3.91 -14.42 20.43
C TYR A 7 3.73 -13.38 21.55
N ARG A 8 4.01 -13.71 22.82
CA ARG A 8 3.78 -12.80 23.97
C ARG A 8 5.03 -12.21 24.63
N SER A 9 6.23 -12.41 24.07
CA SER A 9 7.48 -11.94 24.70
C SER A 9 8.06 -10.62 24.16
N TYR A 10 7.49 -10.01 23.11
CA TYR A 10 8.09 -8.81 22.50
C TYR A 10 7.55 -7.45 23.00
N LEU A 11 6.47 -7.41 23.80
CA LEU A 11 5.83 -6.14 24.23
C LEU A 11 5.90 -5.80 25.73
N TRP A 12 6.71 -6.49 26.54
CA TRP A 12 6.89 -6.13 27.96
C TRP A 12 8.37 -6.11 28.35
N ARG A 13 9.10 -5.03 28.02
CA ARG A 13 10.35 -4.61 28.70
C ARG A 13 10.83 -3.21 28.29
N LEU A 14 9.96 -2.21 28.43
CA LEU A 14 10.33 -0.80 28.48
C LEU A 14 9.93 -0.23 29.84
N SER A 15 10.76 -0.51 30.87
CA SER A 15 10.77 0.20 32.16
C SER A 15 11.87 -0.34 33.08
N LEU A 16 13.08 0.23 33.01
CA LEU A 16 13.81 0.79 34.16
C LEU A 16 15.20 1.27 33.73
N ALA A 17 15.35 2.59 33.65
CA ALA A 17 16.64 3.26 33.73
C ALA A 17 17.01 3.51 35.21
N LEU A 18 18.32 3.63 35.47
CA LEU A 18 19.03 4.01 36.71
C LEU A 18 19.39 2.88 37.69
N LEU A 19 20.65 2.43 37.67
CA LEU A 19 21.69 2.83 38.65
C LEU A 19 22.97 1.98 38.50
N CYS A 20 24.07 2.67 38.19
CA CYS A 20 25.42 2.57 38.79
C CYS A 20 26.57 2.48 37.78
N ALA A 21 27.24 3.62 37.64
CA ALA A 21 28.56 3.74 37.07
C ALA A 21 29.66 3.10 37.95
N SER A 22 30.82 2.89 37.30
CA SER A 22 32.20 2.77 37.81
C SER A 22 32.82 1.37 37.86
N LEU A 23 33.73 1.08 36.91
CA LEU A 23 35.19 1.01 37.15
C LEU A 23 35.94 0.51 35.90
N ILE A 24 36.74 1.41 35.31
CA ILE A 24 37.84 1.11 34.39
C ILE A 24 39.06 0.69 35.22
N THR A 25 39.72 -0.44 34.93
CA THR A 25 41.18 -0.52 34.61
C THR A 25 41.74 -1.95 34.52
N ALA A 26 42.54 -2.14 33.47
CA ALA A 26 43.83 -2.84 33.39
C ALA A 26 43.91 -4.37 33.29
N CYS A 27 44.36 -4.84 32.12
CA CYS A 27 45.45 -5.81 31.83
C CYS A 27 45.64 -5.78 30.30
N GLY A 28 46.81 -5.70 29.67
CA GLY A 28 48.21 -5.79 30.06
C GLY A 28 48.96 -6.21 28.78
N ASP A 29 49.93 -5.41 28.36
CA ASP A 29 50.70 -5.56 27.11
C ASP A 29 51.55 -6.85 27.09
N ASP A 30 51.54 -7.57 25.96
CA ASP A 30 52.52 -8.63 25.67
C ASP A 30 53.18 -8.33 24.31
N GLU A 31 54.40 -7.78 24.37
CA GLU A 31 55.22 -7.44 23.20
C GLU A 31 55.88 -8.69 22.62
N SER A 32 55.62 -8.97 21.33
CA SER A 32 56.47 -9.86 20.52
C SER A 32 57.50 -9.03 19.71
N PRO A 33 58.71 -9.56 19.40
CA PRO A 33 59.81 -8.74 18.89
C PRO A 33 59.64 -8.42 17.40
N GLN A 34 59.76 -7.13 17.04
CA GLN A 34 59.74 -6.64 15.66
C GLN A 34 61.06 -6.92 14.91
N ASP A 35 60.92 -7.32 13.66
CA ASP A 35 61.98 -7.55 12.67
C ASP A 35 62.60 -6.20 12.20
N PRO A 36 63.93 -5.99 12.31
CA PRO A 36 64.55 -4.68 12.09
C PRO A 36 64.77 -4.26 10.62
N ASP A 37 64.17 -4.93 9.62
CA ASP A 37 64.37 -4.62 8.19
C ASP A 37 63.11 -4.22 7.40
N ALA A 38 62.02 -3.85 8.07
CA ALA A 38 60.87 -3.23 7.41
C ALA A 38 61.13 -1.74 7.13
N GLY A 39 61.33 -1.39 5.86
CA GLY A 39 61.32 0.01 5.40
C GLY A 39 60.02 0.73 5.77
N PRO A 40 59.98 2.07 5.74
CA PRO A 40 58.80 2.82 6.17
C PRO A 40 57.60 2.40 5.32
N THR A 41 56.59 1.84 5.98
CA THR A 41 55.25 1.66 5.40
C THR A 41 54.78 3.03 4.91
N PRO A 42 54.21 3.13 3.69
CA PRO A 42 53.58 4.36 3.25
C PRO A 42 52.56 4.77 4.31
N ASP A 43 52.55 6.05 4.66
CA ASP A 43 51.56 6.66 5.56
C ASP A 43 50.16 6.30 5.05
N ALA A 44 49.55 5.27 5.64
CA ALA A 44 48.17 4.94 5.39
C ALA A 44 47.42 6.17 5.93
N GLY A 45 46.82 6.94 5.02
CA GLY A 45 46.01 8.09 5.40
C GLY A 45 44.98 7.71 6.48
N PRO A 46 44.37 8.70 7.14
CA PRO A 46 43.39 8.43 8.19
C PRO A 46 42.36 7.43 7.68
N THR A 47 42.06 6.41 8.49
CA THR A 47 41.00 5.44 8.16
C THR A 47 39.70 6.22 7.96
N PRO A 48 38.98 6.02 6.85
CA PRO A 48 37.75 6.74 6.60
C PRO A 48 36.78 6.61 7.78
N GLU A 49 36.24 7.72 8.26
CA GLU A 49 35.22 7.75 9.32
C GLU A 49 33.82 7.60 8.71
N ILE A 50 32.84 7.19 9.51
CA ILE A 50 31.43 7.19 9.11
C ILE A 50 31.02 8.62 8.77
N ALA A 51 30.34 8.80 7.63
CA ALA A 51 29.88 10.11 7.20
C ALA A 51 28.97 10.74 8.28
N GLU A 52 29.28 11.98 8.67
CA GLU A 52 28.50 12.70 9.69
C GLU A 52 27.19 13.25 9.12
N GLY A 53 26.15 13.33 9.96
CA GLY A 53 24.91 14.02 9.61
C GLY A 53 24.06 13.32 8.54
N ILE A 54 24.21 12.00 8.39
CA ILE A 54 23.47 11.19 7.40
C ILE A 54 22.24 10.49 7.99
N PHE A 55 22.17 10.34 9.32
CA PHE A 55 21.15 9.57 10.01
C PHE A 55 20.07 10.46 10.65
N ALA A 56 18.81 10.05 10.53
CA ALA A 56 17.68 10.67 11.20
C ALA A 56 16.59 9.61 11.50
N PRO A 57 15.54 9.95 12.29
CA PRO A 57 14.32 9.14 12.28
C PRO A 57 13.84 8.89 10.85
N MET A 58 13.24 7.73 10.59
CA MET A 58 12.71 7.40 9.27
C MET A 58 11.72 8.48 8.82
N GLY A 59 11.73 8.79 7.52
CA GLY A 59 10.86 9.81 6.92
C GLY A 59 11.39 11.24 7.00
N GLU A 60 12.47 11.48 7.76
CA GLU A 60 13.04 12.81 7.94
C GLU A 60 14.09 13.15 6.88
N VAL A 61 14.27 14.45 6.67
CA VAL A 61 15.32 15.02 5.82
C VAL A 61 16.71 14.77 6.43
N ILE A 62 17.71 14.51 5.57
CA ILE A 62 19.10 14.31 5.97
C ILE A 62 19.62 15.51 6.80
N PRO A 63 20.20 15.30 7.99
CA PRO A 63 20.61 16.41 8.87
C PRO A 63 21.60 17.39 8.25
N SER A 64 22.43 16.93 7.30
CA SER A 64 23.38 17.78 6.57
C SER A 64 22.71 18.75 5.58
N ALA A 65 21.40 18.63 5.33
CA ALA A 65 20.67 19.49 4.41
C ALA A 65 20.67 20.96 4.88
N ASN A 66 20.97 21.85 3.95
CA ASN A 66 20.88 23.29 4.14
C ASN A 66 19.40 23.77 4.08
N ALA A 67 19.17 25.07 4.31
CA ALA A 67 17.81 25.62 4.37
C ALA A 67 17.03 25.52 3.04
N GLU A 68 17.72 25.64 1.91
CA GLU A 68 17.13 25.49 0.58
C GLU A 68 16.77 24.03 0.30
N GLU A 69 17.67 23.10 0.62
CA GLU A 69 17.43 21.65 0.51
C GLU A 69 16.24 21.20 1.36
N LYS A 70 16.11 21.71 2.60
CA LYS A 70 14.92 21.43 3.44
C LYS A 70 13.64 21.95 2.82
N ALA A 71 13.66 23.15 2.21
CA ALA A 71 12.50 23.67 1.51
C ALA A 71 12.17 22.86 0.24
N ILE A 72 13.16 22.31 -0.46
CA ILE A 72 12.97 21.38 -1.58
C ILE A 72 12.34 20.07 -1.08
N PHE A 73 12.85 19.52 0.02
CA PHE A 73 12.33 18.29 0.63
C PHE A 73 10.83 18.40 0.94
N GLU A 74 10.39 19.48 1.58
CA GLU A 74 8.96 19.70 1.88
C GLU A 74 8.09 19.78 0.63
N ARG A 75 8.56 20.45 -0.44
CA ARG A 75 7.83 20.51 -1.72
C ARG A 75 7.75 19.14 -2.38
N GLY A 76 8.86 18.41 -2.41
CA GLY A 76 8.90 17.07 -2.98
C GLY A 76 8.04 16.07 -2.20
N LEU A 77 7.99 16.19 -0.87
CA LEU A 77 7.07 15.42 -0.03
C LEU A 77 5.60 15.74 -0.36
N ALA A 78 5.27 17.01 -0.62
CA ALA A 78 3.93 17.40 -1.06
C ALA A 78 3.58 16.81 -2.43
N VAL A 79 4.53 16.80 -3.38
CA VAL A 79 4.35 16.13 -4.68
C VAL A 79 4.15 14.63 -4.49
N ALA A 80 4.95 13.98 -3.66
CA ALA A 80 4.85 12.54 -3.44
C ALA A 80 3.53 12.11 -2.78
N LYS A 81 2.95 12.99 -1.94
CA LYS A 81 1.63 12.81 -1.30
C LYS A 81 0.44 13.19 -2.19
N ARG A 82 0.68 13.81 -3.35
CA ARG A 82 -0.39 14.24 -4.25
C ARG A 82 -1.03 13.02 -4.89
N ARG A 83 -2.34 12.86 -4.68
CA ARG A 83 -3.18 11.92 -5.42
C ARG A 83 -3.50 12.49 -6.80
N PHE A 84 -3.37 11.64 -7.80
CA PHE A 84 -3.86 11.89 -9.14
C PHE A 84 -5.24 11.26 -9.29
N ASP A 85 -6.04 11.85 -10.17
CA ASP A 85 -7.38 11.46 -10.59
C ASP A 85 -7.52 11.64 -12.10
N ASP A 86 -8.68 11.29 -12.65
CA ASP A 86 -8.96 11.40 -14.09
C ASP A 86 -8.78 12.83 -14.64
N GLN A 87 -8.99 13.86 -13.81
CA GLN A 87 -8.83 15.26 -14.20
C GLN A 87 -7.39 15.75 -14.13
N THR A 88 -6.52 15.04 -13.42
CA THR A 88 -5.12 15.41 -13.17
C THR A 88 -4.11 14.47 -13.81
N GLY A 89 -4.57 13.48 -14.59
CA GLY A 89 -3.70 12.63 -15.41
C GLY A 89 -3.66 11.14 -15.03
N LEU A 90 -4.48 10.69 -14.08
CA LEU A 90 -4.42 9.30 -13.63
C LEU A 90 -4.93 8.36 -14.74
N GLY A 91 -4.00 7.69 -15.41
CA GLY A 91 -4.35 6.65 -16.37
C GLY A 91 -3.63 6.82 -17.71
N PRO A 92 -4.16 6.24 -18.81
CA PRO A 92 -5.40 5.46 -18.88
C PRO A 92 -5.34 4.11 -18.12
N HIS A 93 -4.15 3.72 -17.67
CA HIS A 93 -3.88 2.50 -16.89
C HIS A 93 -3.09 2.83 -15.64
N PHE A 94 -3.48 2.25 -14.50
CA PHE A 94 -2.76 2.45 -13.25
C PHE A 94 -2.90 1.26 -12.30
N ASN A 95 -1.99 1.20 -11.34
CA ASN A 95 -1.99 0.29 -10.20
C ASN A 95 -2.09 1.05 -8.87
N VAL A 96 -1.66 2.32 -8.86
CA VAL A 96 -1.75 3.24 -7.72
C VAL A 96 -2.03 4.65 -8.23
N SER A 97 -2.57 5.51 -7.37
CA SER A 97 -2.94 6.89 -7.66
C SER A 97 -1.93 7.92 -7.16
N PHE A 98 -0.90 7.49 -6.41
CA PHE A 98 0.16 8.34 -5.87
C PHE A 98 1.35 7.52 -5.36
N CYS A 99 2.49 8.16 -5.13
CA CYS A 99 3.70 7.50 -4.65
C CYS A 99 3.53 6.88 -3.25
N GLY A 100 2.77 7.54 -2.38
CA GLY A 100 2.56 7.09 -1.00
C GLY A 100 1.87 5.75 -0.89
N ALA A 101 1.01 5.38 -1.86
CA ALA A 101 0.34 4.08 -1.88
C ALA A 101 1.32 2.90 -1.74
N CYS A 102 2.52 3.02 -2.32
CA CYS A 102 3.56 1.99 -2.28
C CYS A 102 4.70 2.29 -1.29
N HIS A 103 4.73 3.50 -0.70
CA HIS A 103 5.88 3.99 0.08
C HIS A 103 5.46 4.64 1.40
N GLU A 104 4.43 4.11 2.07
CA GLU A 104 3.82 4.70 3.27
C GLU A 104 4.29 4.07 4.59
N LYS A 105 4.88 2.87 4.58
CA LYS A 105 5.12 2.07 5.81
C LYS A 105 6.60 1.98 6.21
N PRO A 106 6.98 2.28 7.46
CA PRO A 106 6.12 2.73 8.57
C PRO A 106 5.82 4.23 8.52
N VAL A 107 6.50 4.93 7.62
CA VAL A 107 6.38 6.36 7.33
C VAL A 107 6.63 6.56 5.83
N PHE A 108 6.30 7.75 5.35
CA PHE A 108 6.50 8.12 3.95
C PHE A 108 7.97 7.92 3.50
N GLY A 109 8.16 7.30 2.33
CA GLY A 109 9.45 6.85 1.81
C GLY A 109 9.82 5.42 2.23
N GLY A 110 8.94 4.71 2.95
CA GLY A 110 9.14 3.34 3.40
C GLY A 110 8.75 2.26 2.37
N ALA A 111 8.51 1.05 2.86
CA ALA A 111 7.99 -0.08 2.10
C ALA A 111 6.44 -0.06 2.07
N ALA A 112 5.81 -1.14 1.60
CA ALA A 112 4.37 -1.31 1.63
C ALA A 112 3.94 -2.74 2.00
N GLY A 113 2.69 -2.88 2.42
CA GLY A 113 2.03 -4.17 2.62
C GLY A 113 1.93 -4.98 1.32
N ARG A 114 1.61 -6.28 1.46
CA ARG A 114 1.45 -7.22 0.34
C ARG A 114 0.32 -6.82 -0.60
N TYR A 115 -0.69 -6.08 -0.12
CA TYR A 115 -1.77 -5.56 -0.96
C TYR A 115 -1.33 -4.54 -2.03
N ARG A 116 -0.08 -4.06 -1.95
CA ARG A 116 0.55 -3.16 -2.92
C ARG A 116 1.61 -3.85 -3.77
N ASN A 117 1.73 -5.17 -3.64
CA ASN A 117 2.53 -5.95 -4.56
C ASN A 117 2.01 -5.78 -5.98
N PHE A 118 2.91 -5.71 -6.95
CA PHE A 118 2.53 -5.62 -8.37
C PHE A 118 3.09 -6.80 -9.15
N LEU A 119 2.46 -7.07 -10.29
CA LEU A 119 2.83 -8.19 -11.13
C LEU A 119 3.68 -7.70 -12.29
N LEU A 120 4.88 -8.27 -12.40
CA LEU A 120 5.72 -8.21 -13.58
C LEU A 120 5.29 -9.29 -14.56
N THR A 121 5.24 -8.96 -15.85
CA THR A 121 4.85 -9.88 -16.91
C THR A 121 5.83 -9.86 -18.07
N GLY A 122 6.06 -11.02 -18.68
CA GLY A 122 6.85 -11.10 -19.89
C GLY A 122 6.77 -12.45 -20.59
N GLN A 123 7.46 -12.50 -21.72
CA GLN A 123 7.60 -13.66 -22.57
C GLN A 123 9.07 -14.03 -22.70
N VAL A 124 9.43 -15.26 -22.33
CA VAL A 124 10.69 -15.89 -22.74
C VAL A 124 10.47 -16.57 -24.08
N LEU A 125 11.19 -16.14 -25.12
CA LEU A 125 11.09 -16.68 -26.47
C LEU A 125 11.77 -18.05 -26.57
N GLU A 126 11.05 -19.07 -27.06
CA GLU A 126 11.60 -20.43 -27.22
C GLU A 126 12.79 -20.49 -28.19
N ALA A 127 12.89 -19.54 -29.13
CA ALA A 127 13.87 -19.56 -30.19
C ALA A 127 15.32 -19.33 -29.70
N ASP A 128 15.49 -18.44 -28.72
CA ASP A 128 16.80 -18.00 -28.24
C ASP A 128 16.87 -17.74 -26.72
N GLY A 129 15.75 -17.94 -26.00
CA GLY A 129 15.65 -17.67 -24.57
C GLY A 129 15.61 -16.19 -24.20
N SER A 130 15.49 -15.28 -25.18
CA SER A 130 15.39 -13.85 -24.89
C SER A 130 14.08 -13.51 -24.19
N PHE A 131 14.14 -12.55 -23.27
CA PHE A 131 12.99 -12.06 -22.53
C PHE A 131 12.42 -10.79 -23.18
N VAL A 132 11.12 -10.76 -23.39
CA VAL A 132 10.36 -9.63 -23.92
C VAL A 132 9.30 -9.24 -22.88
N PRO A 133 9.33 -8.02 -22.32
CA PRO A 133 8.27 -7.60 -21.41
C PRO A 133 6.92 -7.54 -22.13
N THR A 134 5.85 -7.86 -21.41
CA THR A 134 4.46 -7.74 -21.84
C THR A 134 3.71 -6.76 -20.94
N GLY A 135 2.44 -6.45 -21.23
CA GLY A 135 1.71 -5.42 -20.49
C GLY A 135 2.30 -4.02 -20.71
N ILE A 136 2.19 -3.14 -19.71
CA ILE A 136 2.69 -1.77 -19.79
C ILE A 136 4.15 -1.74 -19.32
N SER A 137 5.07 -1.83 -20.27
CA SER A 137 6.52 -1.91 -20.02
C SER A 137 6.98 -3.12 -19.20
N GLY A 138 6.16 -4.15 -19.00
CA GLY A 138 6.48 -5.28 -18.11
C GLY A 138 5.65 -5.31 -16.83
N VAL A 139 4.72 -4.39 -16.61
CA VAL A 139 3.76 -4.39 -15.48
C VAL A 139 2.38 -4.77 -16.01
N GLN A 140 1.68 -5.60 -15.25
CA GLN A 140 0.26 -5.84 -15.42
C GLN A 140 -0.55 -4.67 -14.83
N PRO A 141 -1.35 -3.95 -15.65
CA PRO A 141 -2.34 -3.01 -15.13
C PRO A 141 -3.42 -3.73 -14.33
N GLN A 142 -3.85 -3.10 -13.24
CA GLN A 142 -4.95 -3.58 -12.40
C GLN A 142 -6.21 -2.72 -12.57
N TYR A 143 -6.05 -1.43 -12.86
CA TYR A 143 -7.14 -0.46 -13.00
C TYR A 143 -7.03 0.37 -14.27
N SER A 144 -8.13 1.01 -14.63
CA SER A 144 -8.26 1.95 -15.74
C SER A 144 -9.09 3.15 -15.33
N SER A 145 -8.95 4.25 -16.08
CA SER A 145 -9.94 5.32 -16.12
C SER A 145 -11.27 4.86 -16.75
N ASP A 146 -11.23 3.84 -17.62
CA ASP A 146 -12.43 3.23 -18.20
C ASP A 146 -13.20 2.36 -17.17
N GLU A 147 -14.52 2.56 -17.08
CA GLU A 147 -15.37 1.83 -16.14
C GLU A 147 -15.43 0.33 -16.44
N GLY A 148 -15.36 -0.50 -15.38
CA GLY A 148 -15.73 -1.92 -15.45
C GLY A 148 -14.80 -2.81 -16.27
N VAL A 149 -13.49 -2.52 -16.30
CA VAL A 149 -12.52 -3.33 -17.04
C VAL A 149 -11.55 -4.04 -16.09
N ARG A 150 -11.49 -5.37 -16.16
CA ARG A 150 -10.33 -6.15 -15.69
C ARG A 150 -9.47 -6.49 -16.90
N PHE A 151 -8.32 -5.83 -17.07
CA PHE A 151 -7.44 -6.10 -18.21
C PHE A 151 -7.04 -7.55 -18.27
N GLU A 152 -7.15 -8.18 -19.43
CA GLU A 152 -6.57 -9.49 -19.66
C GLU A 152 -5.04 -9.39 -19.61
N THR A 153 -4.39 -10.45 -19.12
CA THR A 153 -2.95 -10.58 -19.26
C THR A 153 -2.62 -10.89 -20.73
N ASP A 154 -1.61 -10.24 -21.29
CA ASP A 154 -1.23 -10.42 -22.71
C ASP A 154 -1.10 -11.93 -23.01
N PRO A 155 -1.79 -12.47 -24.04
CA PRO A 155 -1.76 -13.89 -24.36
C PRO A 155 -0.37 -14.46 -24.68
N LYS A 156 0.63 -13.61 -24.95
CA LYS A 156 2.03 -14.01 -25.14
C LYS A 156 2.79 -14.22 -23.83
N THR A 157 2.26 -13.71 -22.72
CA THR A 157 2.87 -13.81 -21.39
C THR A 157 3.05 -15.27 -21.02
N ASN A 158 4.29 -15.66 -20.73
CA ASN A 158 4.62 -16.99 -20.21
C ASN A 158 5.48 -16.94 -18.94
N ARG A 159 5.71 -15.72 -18.42
CA ARG A 159 6.32 -15.42 -17.13
C ARG A 159 5.52 -14.34 -16.42
N ILE A 160 5.16 -14.62 -15.18
CA ILE A 160 4.56 -13.66 -14.25
C ILE A 160 5.37 -13.76 -12.95
N ALA A 161 5.63 -12.62 -12.32
CA ALA A 161 6.28 -12.57 -11.03
C ALA A 161 5.72 -11.45 -10.17
N THR A 162 5.63 -11.69 -8.87
CA THR A 162 5.25 -10.70 -7.88
C THR A 162 6.45 -9.85 -7.46
N ARG A 163 6.22 -8.56 -7.20
CA ARG A 163 7.24 -7.66 -6.64
C ARG A 163 6.66 -6.80 -5.52
N ASN A 164 7.42 -6.64 -4.43
CA ASN A 164 7.08 -5.74 -3.33
C ASN A 164 7.82 -4.38 -3.49
N PRO A 165 7.16 -3.24 -3.21
CA PRO A 165 7.81 -1.92 -3.24
C PRO A 165 8.99 -1.78 -2.27
N ILE A 166 10.07 -1.13 -2.72
CA ILE A 166 11.28 -0.90 -1.89
C ILE A 166 11.23 0.43 -1.14
N PRO A 167 11.85 0.53 0.06
CA PRO A 167 12.04 1.80 0.74
C PRO A 167 13.07 2.70 0.04
N PHE A 168 12.91 4.01 0.20
CA PHE A 168 13.77 5.06 -0.36
C PHE A 168 14.77 5.67 0.64
N PHE A 169 14.83 5.16 1.88
CA PHE A 169 15.70 5.74 2.90
C PHE A 169 17.18 5.73 2.48
N GLY A 170 17.81 6.90 2.50
CA GLY A 170 19.22 7.07 2.19
C GLY A 170 19.60 6.85 0.72
N VAL A 171 18.66 6.80 -0.24
CA VAL A 171 19.01 6.54 -1.65
C VAL A 171 19.94 7.58 -2.26
N GLY A 172 19.90 8.84 -1.79
CA GLY A 172 20.87 9.86 -2.20
C GLY A 172 22.30 9.55 -1.77
N LEU A 173 22.48 8.89 -0.62
CA LEU A 173 23.80 8.42 -0.17
C LEU A 173 24.29 7.27 -1.05
N LEU A 174 23.40 6.38 -1.49
CA LEU A 174 23.75 5.32 -2.44
C LEU A 174 24.13 5.89 -3.83
N ALA A 175 23.49 6.99 -4.22
CA ALA A 175 23.78 7.69 -5.48
C ALA A 175 25.19 8.31 -5.52
N GLU A 176 25.73 8.78 -4.38
CA GLU A 176 27.05 9.41 -4.36
C GLU A 176 28.22 8.42 -4.29
N ILE A 177 27.96 7.12 -4.09
CA ILE A 177 29.02 6.09 -4.01
C ILE A 177 29.77 6.04 -5.36
N PRO A 178 31.11 6.11 -5.38
CA PRO A 178 31.85 6.02 -6.64
C PRO A 178 31.68 4.65 -7.31
N GLU A 179 31.56 4.62 -8.64
CA GLU A 179 31.51 3.35 -9.39
C GLU A 179 32.73 2.47 -9.11
N SER A 180 33.89 3.08 -8.89
CA SER A 180 35.13 2.37 -8.53
C SER A 180 35.03 1.64 -7.19
N GLU A 181 34.24 2.14 -6.24
CA GLU A 181 34.00 1.47 -4.96
C GLU A 181 33.17 0.21 -5.17
N ILE A 182 32.08 0.30 -5.95
CA ILE A 182 31.22 -0.85 -6.29
C ILE A 182 32.03 -1.90 -7.08
N LEU A 183 32.78 -1.47 -8.10
CA LEU A 183 33.61 -2.37 -8.91
C LEU A 183 34.72 -3.05 -8.11
N SER A 184 35.23 -2.41 -7.06
CA SER A 184 36.29 -3.01 -6.23
C SER A 184 35.84 -4.24 -5.45
N ARG A 185 34.51 -4.46 -5.37
CA ARG A 185 33.87 -5.58 -4.67
C ARG A 185 33.36 -6.65 -5.62
N ALA A 186 33.35 -6.39 -6.92
CA ALA A 186 32.89 -7.36 -7.90
C ALA A 186 33.88 -8.52 -8.01
N ASP A 187 33.37 -9.74 -7.90
CA ASP A 187 34.11 -10.98 -8.09
C ASP A 187 33.35 -11.95 -9.00
N PRO A 188 33.08 -11.60 -10.28
CA PRO A 188 32.26 -12.41 -11.17
C PRO A 188 32.85 -13.80 -11.48
N ASP A 189 34.12 -14.03 -11.15
CA ASP A 189 34.84 -15.28 -11.40
C ASP A 189 35.10 -16.11 -10.12
N ASP A 190 34.57 -15.69 -8.96
CA ASP A 190 34.80 -16.33 -7.64
C ASP A 190 36.29 -16.58 -7.41
N ALA A 191 37.09 -15.51 -7.54
CA ALA A 191 38.54 -15.58 -7.52
C ALA A 191 39.10 -15.95 -6.14
N ASP A 192 38.39 -15.65 -5.06
CA ASP A 192 38.76 -16.04 -3.70
C ASP A 192 38.22 -17.40 -3.26
N GLY A 193 37.27 -17.97 -4.00
CA GLY A 193 36.72 -19.31 -3.81
C GLY A 193 35.77 -19.41 -2.62
N ASP A 194 35.17 -18.30 -2.19
CA ASP A 194 34.14 -18.28 -1.15
C ASP A 194 32.76 -18.71 -1.68
N GLY A 195 32.61 -18.82 -3.01
CA GLY A 195 31.40 -19.26 -3.69
C GLY A 195 30.42 -18.13 -4.00
N ILE A 196 30.84 -16.88 -3.85
CA ILE A 196 30.05 -15.67 -4.12
C ILE A 196 30.61 -15.01 -5.38
N SER A 197 29.74 -14.70 -6.34
CA SER A 197 30.13 -14.23 -7.67
C SER A 197 29.53 -12.86 -8.01
N GLY A 198 29.43 -12.00 -6.99
CA GLY A 198 28.81 -10.68 -7.09
C GLY A 198 29.34 -9.88 -8.27
N ARG A 199 28.43 -9.35 -9.09
CA ARG A 199 28.78 -8.56 -10.28
C ARG A 199 27.88 -7.33 -10.45
N PRO A 200 28.35 -6.28 -11.14
CA PRO A 200 27.49 -5.16 -11.48
C PRO A 200 26.46 -5.55 -12.56
N ASN A 201 25.29 -4.89 -12.52
CA ASN A 201 24.39 -4.77 -13.66
C ASN A 201 24.59 -3.39 -14.32
N TYR A 202 24.18 -3.26 -15.58
CA TYR A 202 24.47 -2.07 -16.37
C TYR A 202 23.24 -1.49 -17.05
N GLU A 203 23.16 -0.16 -17.06
CA GLU A 203 22.24 0.62 -17.87
C GLU A 203 23.06 1.52 -18.81
N ASP A 204 22.98 1.26 -20.11
CA ASP A 204 23.68 2.04 -21.15
C ASP A 204 25.19 2.24 -20.91
N GLY A 205 25.82 1.24 -20.28
CA GLY A 205 27.24 1.23 -19.95
C GLY A 205 27.60 1.80 -18.57
N PHE A 206 26.63 2.33 -17.83
CA PHE A 206 26.79 2.82 -16.45
C PHE A 206 26.38 1.75 -15.44
N ILE A 207 26.99 1.78 -14.25
CA ILE A 207 26.67 0.82 -13.20
C ILE A 207 25.29 1.15 -12.64
N GLY A 208 24.38 0.18 -12.72
CA GLY A 208 23.07 0.29 -12.11
C GLY A 208 23.14 0.14 -10.59
N ARG A 209 22.27 0.87 -9.89
CA ARG A 209 22.27 1.00 -8.42
C ARG A 209 20.87 0.87 -7.83
N PHE A 210 19.86 1.23 -8.61
CA PHE A 210 18.47 1.31 -8.17
C PHE A 210 17.62 0.20 -8.77
N GLY A 211 16.56 -0.14 -8.04
CA GLY A 211 15.72 -1.30 -8.30
C GLY A 211 16.26 -2.60 -7.70
N MET A 212 15.41 -3.64 -7.75
CA MET A 212 15.70 -4.96 -7.16
C MET A 212 16.78 -5.75 -7.91
N LYS A 213 17.07 -5.40 -9.17
CA LYS A 213 18.08 -6.06 -10.00
C LYS A 213 19.17 -5.07 -10.45
N SER A 214 19.36 -3.96 -9.73
CA SER A 214 20.30 -2.87 -10.10
C SER A 214 20.12 -2.42 -11.56
N GLN A 215 18.88 -2.31 -12.04
CA GLN A 215 18.62 -2.09 -13.47
C GLN A 215 18.70 -0.61 -13.89
N SER A 216 18.73 0.32 -12.94
CA SER A 216 18.76 1.76 -13.19
C SER A 216 19.97 2.43 -12.55
N ALA A 217 20.68 3.27 -13.31
CA ALA A 217 21.88 3.97 -12.85
C ALA A 217 21.57 5.28 -12.10
N ALA A 218 20.48 5.96 -12.46
CA ALA A 218 20.10 7.27 -11.91
C ALA A 218 18.74 7.23 -11.18
N ILE A 219 18.60 8.03 -10.12
CA ILE A 219 17.36 8.15 -9.34
C ILE A 219 16.23 8.73 -10.19
N GLU A 220 16.50 9.73 -11.03
CA GLU A 220 15.50 10.33 -11.92
C GLU A 220 14.85 9.29 -12.83
N ALA A 221 15.68 8.47 -13.50
CA ALA A 221 15.17 7.40 -14.35
C ALA A 221 14.33 6.41 -13.52
N PHE A 222 14.84 6.01 -12.35
CA PHE A 222 14.16 5.09 -11.44
C PHE A 222 12.80 5.61 -10.92
N ILE A 223 12.59 6.93 -10.84
CA ILE A 223 11.32 7.54 -10.42
C ILE A 223 10.36 7.73 -11.61
N ARG A 224 10.88 8.09 -12.79
CA ARG A 224 10.05 8.30 -13.99
C ARG A 224 9.41 7.02 -14.52
N GLY A 225 10.08 5.87 -14.36
CA GLY A 225 9.50 4.57 -14.74
C GLY A 225 8.18 4.28 -14.02
N PRO A 226 8.16 4.29 -12.67
CA PRO A 226 6.97 4.14 -11.83
C PRO A 226 5.87 5.15 -12.08
N LEU A 227 6.21 6.42 -12.29
CA LEU A 227 5.22 7.45 -12.65
C LEU A 227 4.39 7.01 -13.86
N ASN A 228 5.05 6.57 -14.92
CA ASN A 228 4.38 6.13 -16.13
C ASN A 228 3.71 4.74 -16.00
N ASN A 229 4.43 3.72 -15.53
CA ASN A 229 3.94 2.34 -15.60
C ASN A 229 2.99 1.93 -14.44
N HIS A 230 2.95 2.70 -13.36
CA HIS A 230 2.10 2.42 -12.19
C HIS A 230 1.03 3.48 -11.97
N LEU A 231 1.27 4.75 -12.34
CA LEU A 231 0.27 5.81 -12.21
C LEU A 231 -0.29 6.26 -13.57
N GLY A 232 0.37 5.93 -14.69
CA GLY A 232 0.04 6.50 -16.00
C GLY A 232 0.65 7.88 -16.25
N ILE A 233 1.16 8.55 -15.21
CA ILE A 233 1.62 9.94 -15.27
C ILE A 233 2.89 10.12 -16.12
N THR A 234 2.79 10.97 -17.13
CA THR A 234 3.87 11.37 -18.00
C THR A 234 4.73 12.48 -17.37
N SER A 235 6.01 12.48 -17.74
CA SER A 235 6.97 13.49 -17.29
C SER A 235 8.13 13.64 -18.29
N ASN A 236 8.52 14.88 -18.55
CA ASN A 236 9.73 15.15 -19.34
C ASN A 236 10.99 14.95 -18.49
N PRO A 237 12.12 14.50 -19.09
CA PRO A 237 13.40 14.45 -18.40
C PRO A 237 13.79 15.84 -17.90
N LEU A 238 14.46 15.90 -16.75
CA LEU A 238 14.95 17.15 -16.19
C LEU A 238 15.93 17.82 -17.16
N SER A 239 15.77 19.13 -17.34
CA SER A 239 16.74 19.91 -18.12
C SER A 239 18.14 19.80 -17.50
N ALA A 240 19.18 20.02 -18.30
CA ALA A 240 20.56 20.04 -17.79
C ALA A 240 20.75 21.07 -16.67
N GLU A 241 20.02 22.18 -16.70
CA GLU A 241 20.03 23.19 -15.65
C GLU A 241 19.39 22.69 -14.35
N SER A 242 18.23 22.01 -14.44
CA SER A 242 17.58 21.41 -13.27
C SER A 242 18.41 20.27 -12.68
N ARG A 243 18.97 19.39 -13.50
CA ARG A 243 19.84 18.29 -13.03
C ARG A 243 21.08 18.79 -12.31
N ALA A 244 21.70 19.86 -12.80
CA ALA A 244 22.88 20.46 -12.16
C ALA A 244 22.58 21.08 -10.77
N ARG A 245 21.30 21.25 -10.41
CA ARG A 245 20.85 21.76 -9.10
C ARG A 245 20.42 20.65 -8.13
N LEU A 246 20.45 19.37 -8.54
CA LEU A 246 20.08 18.27 -7.66
C LEU A 246 21.05 18.16 -6.47
N PRO A 247 20.58 17.73 -5.28
CA PRO A 247 21.41 17.64 -4.06
C PRO A 247 22.64 16.72 -4.18
N VAL A 248 22.52 15.67 -5.00
CA VAL A 248 23.62 14.74 -5.29
C VAL A 248 23.75 14.54 -6.79
N ASP A 249 25.00 14.42 -7.25
CA ASP A 249 25.29 14.00 -8.61
C ASP A 249 25.07 12.49 -8.70
N SER A 250 24.01 12.09 -9.39
CA SER A 250 23.55 10.69 -9.44
C SER A 250 23.85 9.99 -10.76
N ALA A 251 24.50 10.66 -11.71
CA ALA A 251 24.86 10.12 -13.01
C ALA A 251 26.25 10.61 -13.39
N GLY A 252 27.16 9.71 -13.79
CA GLY A 252 28.33 10.16 -14.56
C GLY A 252 27.84 10.97 -15.77
N ASP A 253 28.53 12.07 -16.11
CA ASP A 253 28.13 13.17 -17.03
C ASP A 253 27.31 12.82 -18.31
N ASP A 254 27.28 11.54 -18.76
CA ASP A 254 26.66 11.07 -20.00
C ASP A 254 25.51 10.03 -19.85
N ALA A 255 25.13 9.59 -18.64
CA ALA A 255 24.19 8.45 -18.46
C ALA A 255 22.75 8.69 -18.97
N LEU A 256 22.28 9.94 -18.97
CA LEU A 256 20.90 10.27 -19.34
C LEU A 256 20.74 10.78 -20.78
N ASN A 257 21.85 11.15 -21.45
CA ASN A 257 21.83 11.75 -22.79
C ASN A 257 21.76 10.71 -23.93
N ASN A 258 22.02 9.43 -23.64
CA ASN A 258 22.13 8.36 -24.66
C ASN A 258 21.14 7.20 -24.46
N ALA A 259 20.13 7.34 -23.59
CA ALA A 259 19.10 6.33 -23.33
C ALA A 259 18.12 6.20 -24.51
N ALA A 260 18.61 5.64 -25.62
CA ALA A 260 17.85 5.25 -26.80
C ALA A 260 17.90 3.72 -26.93
N GLY A 261 17.16 3.03 -26.08
CA GLY A 261 17.06 1.57 -26.10
C GLY A 261 15.91 1.08 -25.25
N LEU A 262 15.02 0.31 -25.86
CA LEU A 262 13.95 -0.44 -25.18
C LEU A 262 14.59 -1.40 -24.18
N ALA A 263 14.41 -1.16 -22.87
CA ALA A 263 14.82 -2.08 -21.83
C ALA A 263 13.85 -2.03 -20.62
N PRO A 264 13.67 -3.14 -19.88
CA PRO A 264 12.49 -3.41 -19.05
C PRO A 264 12.64 -2.87 -17.61
N GLN A 265 11.68 -2.02 -17.18
CA GLN A 265 11.32 -1.36 -15.89
C GLN A 265 12.29 -1.36 -14.69
N ALA A 266 12.49 -0.28 -13.90
CA ALA A 266 11.72 0.94 -13.61
C ALA A 266 12.56 2.22 -13.88
N GLY A 267 13.54 2.14 -14.77
CA GLY A 267 14.04 3.28 -15.52
C GLY A 267 13.46 3.19 -16.91
N ALA A 268 12.44 3.99 -17.23
CA ALA A 268 12.11 4.12 -18.64
C ALA A 268 13.31 4.78 -19.36
N PRO A 269 13.55 4.46 -20.65
CA PRO A 269 14.18 5.43 -21.53
C PRO A 269 13.40 6.77 -21.47
N ASN A 270 13.86 7.81 -22.14
CA ASN A 270 13.20 9.13 -22.11
C ASN A 270 11.73 9.18 -22.62
N GLU A 271 11.02 8.05 -22.74
CA GLU A 271 9.66 7.89 -23.27
C GLU A 271 8.85 6.79 -22.52
N PRO A 272 7.50 6.84 -22.56
CA PRO A 272 6.68 7.82 -23.27
C PRO A 272 6.64 9.18 -22.55
N LEU A 273 6.52 10.24 -23.35
CA LEU A 273 6.34 11.63 -22.89
C LEU A 273 4.89 12.10 -23.03
N PHE A 274 4.05 11.23 -23.57
CA PHE A 274 2.67 11.49 -23.92
C PHE A 274 1.88 10.20 -23.68
N ASP A 275 0.63 10.33 -23.26
CA ASP A 275 -0.33 9.24 -23.24
C ASP A 275 -1.62 9.62 -24.01
N ASP A 276 -2.74 8.93 -23.72
CA ASP A 276 -4.02 9.10 -24.40
C ASP A 276 -5.14 9.10 -23.35
N ASP A 277 -5.05 10.01 -22.38
CA ASP A 277 -6.02 10.19 -21.29
C ASP A 277 -6.86 11.49 -21.38
N ASP A 278 -6.73 12.24 -22.48
CA ASP A 278 -7.34 13.55 -22.73
C ASP A 278 -6.86 14.71 -21.82
N VAL A 279 -5.88 14.50 -20.94
CA VAL A 279 -5.21 15.52 -20.11
C VAL A 279 -3.95 16.05 -20.83
N PRO A 280 -3.62 17.36 -20.74
CA PRO A 280 -2.45 17.89 -21.44
C PRO A 280 -1.10 17.42 -20.87
N ASP A 281 -0.29 16.76 -21.70
CA ASP A 281 1.03 16.28 -21.29
C ASP A 281 2.13 17.40 -21.23
N PRO A 282 3.15 17.24 -20.35
CA PRO A 282 3.19 16.25 -19.28
C PRO A 282 2.33 16.67 -18.08
N GLU A 283 1.64 15.73 -17.45
CA GLU A 283 0.81 16.01 -16.27
C GLU A 283 1.69 16.33 -15.05
N LEU A 284 2.90 15.74 -14.97
CA LEU A 284 3.92 16.14 -14.00
C LEU A 284 4.93 17.14 -14.61
N GLY A 285 4.80 18.40 -14.19
CA GLY A 285 5.71 19.47 -14.61
C GLY A 285 7.16 19.28 -14.13
N GLU A 286 8.12 19.90 -14.83
CA GLU A 286 9.56 19.75 -14.55
C GLU A 286 9.94 20.11 -13.10
N GLN A 287 9.31 21.13 -12.52
CA GLN A 287 9.58 21.55 -11.14
C GLN A 287 9.11 20.50 -10.12
N ASP A 288 7.96 19.88 -10.34
CA ASP A 288 7.43 18.83 -9.46
C ASP A 288 8.29 17.57 -9.57
N LEU A 289 8.72 17.20 -10.78
CA LEU A 289 9.69 16.12 -10.97
C LEU A 289 11.02 16.41 -10.26
N PHE A 290 11.54 17.64 -10.39
CA PHE A 290 12.77 18.05 -9.69
C PHE A 290 12.63 17.92 -8.18
N ASP A 291 11.53 18.43 -7.62
CA ASP A 291 11.29 18.40 -6.18
C ASP A 291 11.11 16.94 -5.68
N LEU A 292 10.43 16.07 -6.45
CA LEU A 292 10.26 14.65 -6.13
C LEU A 292 11.59 13.87 -6.13
N VAL A 293 12.43 14.09 -7.16
CA VAL A 293 13.76 13.46 -7.24
C VAL A 293 14.65 13.96 -6.10
N ALA A 294 14.66 15.26 -5.84
CA ALA A 294 15.46 15.85 -4.78
C ALA A 294 14.98 15.42 -3.37
N PHE A 295 13.67 15.29 -3.14
CA PHE A 295 13.11 14.71 -1.92
C PHE A 295 13.68 13.31 -1.67
N SER A 296 13.67 12.45 -2.69
CA SER A 296 14.21 11.08 -2.60
C SER A 296 15.71 11.10 -2.26
N MET A 297 16.47 12.01 -2.85
CA MET A 297 17.91 12.18 -2.56
C MET A 297 18.20 12.69 -1.13
N LEU A 298 17.28 13.49 -0.58
CA LEU A 298 17.43 14.12 0.73
C LEU A 298 16.83 13.29 1.87
N LEU A 299 16.16 12.17 1.57
CA LEU A 299 15.61 11.29 2.59
C LEU A 299 16.75 10.60 3.37
N ALA A 300 16.79 10.81 4.69
CA ALA A 300 17.90 10.35 5.53
C ALA A 300 18.02 8.82 5.59
N ALA A 301 19.22 8.34 5.92
CA ALA A 301 19.37 6.95 6.36
C ALA A 301 18.71 6.77 7.74
N PRO A 302 18.05 5.63 8.01
CA PRO A 302 17.41 5.41 9.31
C PRO A 302 18.46 5.37 10.42
N GLN A 303 18.20 6.08 11.51
CA GLN A 303 19.09 6.14 12.67
C GLN A 303 19.23 4.74 13.31
N PRO A 304 20.44 4.15 13.37
CA PRO A 304 20.66 2.89 14.06
C PRO A 304 20.47 3.05 15.57
N ASP A 305 20.02 1.97 16.19
CA ASP A 305 19.88 1.90 17.64
C ASP A 305 21.25 1.86 18.33
N ALA A 306 21.27 2.26 19.60
CA ALA A 306 22.48 2.13 20.40
C ALA A 306 22.88 0.65 20.51
N PRO A 307 24.17 0.30 20.32
CA PRO A 307 24.62 -1.08 20.41
C PRO A 307 24.38 -1.65 21.81
N THR A 308 23.95 -2.90 21.85
CA THR A 308 23.79 -3.70 23.06
C THR A 308 24.75 -4.89 23.00
N ALA A 309 25.02 -5.55 24.12
CA ALA A 309 25.87 -6.73 24.12
C ALA A 309 25.35 -7.84 23.17
N GLU A 310 24.02 -7.93 23.02
CA GLU A 310 23.36 -8.89 22.13
C GLU A 310 23.52 -8.50 20.65
N SER A 311 23.27 -7.24 20.30
CA SER A 311 23.43 -6.78 18.91
C SER A 311 24.91 -6.73 18.47
N GLU A 312 25.84 -6.50 19.40
CA GLU A 312 27.28 -6.61 19.11
C GLU A 312 27.74 -8.06 18.89
N ALA A 313 27.22 -9.00 19.70
CA ALA A 313 27.45 -10.43 19.47
C ALA A 313 26.85 -10.88 18.13
N GLY A 314 25.65 -10.38 17.81
CA GLY A 314 24.98 -10.57 16.53
C GLY A 314 25.79 -10.08 15.34
N ARG A 315 26.35 -8.86 15.42
CA ARG A 315 27.23 -8.31 14.38
C ARG A 315 28.45 -9.21 14.13
N ALA A 316 29.11 -9.65 15.21
CA ALA A 316 30.27 -10.53 15.09
C ALA A 316 29.90 -11.88 14.44
N ARG A 317 28.71 -12.41 14.74
CA ARG A 317 28.20 -13.62 14.08
C ARG A 317 27.86 -13.36 12.61
N PHE A 318 27.19 -12.27 12.30
CA PHE A 318 26.85 -11.88 10.93
C PHE A 318 28.10 -11.88 10.03
N GLU A 319 29.20 -11.32 10.52
CA GLU A 319 30.50 -11.36 9.84
C GLU A 319 31.05 -12.80 9.75
N THR A 320 31.05 -13.56 10.85
CA THR A 320 31.60 -14.93 10.89
C THR A 320 30.81 -15.95 10.06
N LEU A 321 29.51 -15.73 9.88
CA LEU A 321 28.62 -16.57 9.06
C LEU A 321 28.84 -16.34 7.55
N GLY A 322 29.53 -15.27 7.16
CA GLY A 322 29.71 -14.88 5.75
C GLY A 322 28.59 -14.00 5.20
N CYS A 323 27.64 -13.54 6.02
CA CYS A 323 26.58 -12.63 5.56
C CYS A 323 27.16 -11.32 5.01
N ALA A 324 28.26 -10.85 5.61
CA ALA A 324 28.96 -9.64 5.24
C ALA A 324 29.66 -9.69 3.86
N SER A 325 29.77 -10.86 3.22
CA SER A 325 30.36 -10.97 1.88
C SER A 325 29.53 -10.27 0.82
N CYS A 326 28.19 -10.39 0.88
CA CYS A 326 27.27 -9.61 0.03
C CYS A 326 26.74 -8.36 0.76
N HIS A 327 26.37 -8.50 2.05
CA HIS A 327 25.90 -7.40 2.88
C HIS A 327 27.06 -6.66 3.55
N THR A 328 27.94 -6.13 2.70
CA THR A 328 29.13 -5.37 3.08
C THR A 328 28.80 -4.28 4.11
N PRO A 329 29.48 -4.22 5.28
CA PRO A 329 29.12 -3.28 6.35
C PRO A 329 29.08 -1.81 5.95
N ALA A 330 30.02 -1.35 5.12
CA ALA A 330 30.04 0.02 4.63
C ALA A 330 30.75 0.17 3.27
N LEU A 331 30.28 1.15 2.51
CA LEU A 331 30.86 1.59 1.23
C LEU A 331 31.51 2.97 1.41
N LEU A 332 32.64 3.20 0.75
CA LEU A 332 33.30 4.51 0.78
C LEU A 332 32.60 5.49 -0.18
N GLY A 333 31.98 6.52 0.37
CA GLY A 333 31.41 7.64 -0.38
C GLY A 333 32.27 8.93 -0.27
N PRO A 334 31.89 9.99 -1.01
CA PRO A 334 32.59 11.29 -0.97
C PRO A 334 32.62 11.94 0.41
N ARG A 335 31.67 11.58 1.29
CA ARG A 335 31.50 12.12 2.64
C ARG A 335 32.11 11.24 3.74
N GLY A 336 32.60 10.05 3.42
CA GLY A 336 33.06 9.05 4.38
C GLY A 336 32.44 7.68 4.15
N LEU A 337 32.50 6.80 5.16
CA LEU A 337 31.87 5.48 5.12
C LEU A 337 30.35 5.61 5.24
N ILE A 338 29.64 4.92 4.35
CA ILE A 338 28.17 4.81 4.31
C ILE A 338 27.81 3.38 4.74
N PRO A 339 27.33 3.17 5.98
CA PRO A 339 27.12 1.83 6.53
C PRO A 339 25.75 1.26 6.14
N ALA A 340 25.57 1.01 4.85
CA ALA A 340 24.30 0.57 4.28
C ALA A 340 24.10 -0.96 4.29
N TYR A 341 25.14 -1.75 4.65
CA TYR A 341 25.08 -3.22 4.65
C TYR A 341 24.70 -3.83 3.28
N THR A 342 25.38 -3.36 2.24
CA THR A 342 25.19 -3.75 0.83
C THR A 342 26.47 -3.48 0.07
N ASP A 343 26.73 -4.25 -0.99
CA ASP A 343 27.74 -3.97 -2.00
C ASP A 343 27.17 -3.40 -3.31
N LEU A 344 25.83 -3.29 -3.42
CA LEU A 344 25.06 -2.88 -4.61
C LEU A 344 25.22 -3.79 -5.84
N LEU A 345 25.88 -4.93 -5.70
CA LEU A 345 26.05 -5.94 -6.74
C LEU A 345 24.81 -6.84 -6.81
N ILE A 346 24.65 -7.52 -7.96
CA ILE A 346 23.67 -8.58 -8.11
C ILE A 346 24.30 -9.94 -7.81
N HIS A 347 23.53 -10.79 -7.15
CA HIS A 347 23.92 -12.13 -6.70
C HIS A 347 22.85 -13.15 -7.07
N ASP A 348 23.27 -14.37 -7.41
CA ASP A 348 22.34 -15.49 -7.59
C ASP A 348 21.73 -15.91 -6.23
N MET A 349 20.42 -15.71 -6.08
CA MET A 349 19.64 -16.07 -4.88
C MET A 349 19.10 -17.51 -4.95
N GLY A 350 19.38 -18.25 -6.02
CA GLY A 350 18.99 -19.64 -6.22
C GLY A 350 17.62 -19.83 -6.85
N GLU A 351 17.32 -21.08 -7.21
CA GLU A 351 16.13 -21.47 -7.98
C GLU A 351 14.80 -21.15 -7.26
N GLU A 352 14.74 -21.31 -5.93
CA GLU A 352 13.51 -21.10 -5.15
C GLU A 352 13.09 -19.62 -5.05
N LEU A 353 14.04 -18.70 -5.22
CA LEU A 353 13.82 -17.25 -5.26
C LEU A 353 13.91 -16.68 -6.68
N ALA A 354 14.05 -17.52 -7.71
CA ALA A 354 14.09 -17.06 -9.08
C ALA A 354 12.70 -16.60 -9.53
N ASP A 355 12.60 -15.37 -10.03
CA ASP A 355 11.35 -14.78 -10.53
C ASP A 355 11.15 -15.01 -12.04
N GLY A 356 12.17 -15.52 -12.74
CA GLY A 356 12.15 -15.73 -14.19
C GLY A 356 12.12 -14.44 -15.03
N ILE A 357 12.22 -13.27 -14.40
CA ILE A 357 12.22 -11.96 -15.04
C ILE A 357 13.65 -11.50 -15.28
N PHE A 358 13.96 -11.15 -16.52
CA PHE A 358 15.26 -10.60 -16.89
C PHE A 358 15.17 -9.07 -16.94
N MET A 359 16.12 -8.40 -16.28
CA MET A 359 16.22 -6.94 -16.30
C MET A 359 17.65 -6.54 -16.68
N LYS A 360 17.79 -5.99 -17.89
CA LYS A 360 19.11 -5.73 -18.51
C LYS A 360 19.91 -7.04 -18.58
N SER A 361 21.06 -7.12 -17.91
CA SER A 361 21.88 -8.35 -17.86
C SER A 361 21.58 -9.27 -16.69
N ALA A 362 20.73 -8.86 -15.74
CA ALA A 362 20.35 -9.69 -14.60
C ALA A 362 19.35 -10.77 -15.05
N THR A 363 19.65 -12.01 -14.69
CA THR A 363 18.79 -13.19 -14.91
C THR A 363 17.65 -13.27 -13.89
N GLY A 364 16.77 -14.25 -14.04
CA GLY A 364 15.65 -14.46 -13.12
C GLY A 364 16.04 -14.75 -11.66
N SER A 365 17.21 -15.32 -11.41
CA SER A 365 17.67 -15.64 -10.05
C SER A 365 18.61 -14.59 -9.45
N GLU A 366 19.04 -13.60 -10.23
CA GLU A 366 19.95 -12.56 -9.77
C GLU A 366 19.20 -11.35 -9.19
N PHE A 367 19.58 -10.92 -7.99
CA PHE A 367 19.01 -9.75 -7.31
C PHE A 367 20.10 -8.93 -6.65
N ARG A 368 19.87 -7.62 -6.54
CA ARG A 368 20.76 -6.69 -5.86
C ARG A 368 20.78 -7.00 -4.36
N SER A 369 21.96 -7.00 -3.73
CA SER A 369 22.04 -7.01 -2.27
C SER A 369 21.32 -5.77 -1.71
N ALA A 370 20.20 -5.98 -1.01
CA ALA A 370 19.42 -4.87 -0.48
C ALA A 370 20.17 -4.17 0.67
N PRO A 371 20.11 -2.84 0.81
CA PRO A 371 20.61 -2.14 1.98
C PRO A 371 19.84 -2.60 3.22
N LEU A 372 20.53 -2.96 4.30
CA LEU A 372 19.89 -3.47 5.53
C LEU A 372 19.61 -2.40 6.58
N TRP A 373 20.00 -1.14 6.33
CA TRP A 373 19.59 -0.06 7.22
C TRP A 373 18.07 0.07 7.26
N GLY A 374 17.48 0.28 8.43
CA GLY A 374 16.03 0.36 8.57
C GLY A 374 15.26 -0.96 8.44
N VAL A 375 15.92 -2.10 8.23
CA VAL A 375 15.25 -3.39 7.93
C VAL A 375 14.27 -3.83 9.04
N ALA A 376 14.42 -3.30 10.26
CA ALA A 376 13.52 -3.56 11.38
C ALA A 376 12.06 -3.14 11.11
N ALA A 377 11.83 -2.19 10.20
CA ALA A 377 10.49 -1.62 9.98
C ALA A 377 9.97 -1.72 8.54
N THR A 378 10.63 -2.48 7.68
CA THR A 378 10.32 -2.54 6.23
C THR A 378 9.70 -3.87 5.81
N ALA A 379 9.19 -4.67 6.75
CA ALA A 379 8.50 -5.91 6.43
C ALA A 379 7.23 -5.65 5.56
N PRO A 380 6.89 -6.55 4.63
CA PRO A 380 7.48 -7.88 4.42
C PRO A 380 8.84 -7.88 3.70
N TYR A 381 9.51 -9.02 3.67
CA TYR A 381 10.90 -9.17 3.19
C TYR A 381 11.01 -9.99 1.91
N LEU A 382 12.20 -9.92 1.29
CA LEU A 382 12.55 -10.45 -0.03
C LEU A 382 11.89 -9.66 -1.18
N HIS A 383 12.28 -9.98 -2.41
CA HIS A 383 11.96 -9.16 -3.59
C HIS A 383 10.45 -9.11 -3.93
N ASP A 384 9.68 -10.06 -3.43
CA ASP A 384 8.24 -10.25 -3.67
C ASP A 384 7.42 -10.18 -2.38
N GLY A 385 8.05 -9.84 -1.25
CA GLY A 385 7.39 -9.72 0.05
C GLY A 385 6.90 -11.04 0.60
N ARG A 386 7.48 -12.18 0.19
CA ARG A 386 7.01 -13.49 0.65
C ARG A 386 7.32 -13.80 2.11
N ALA A 387 8.37 -13.20 2.68
CA ALA A 387 8.82 -13.49 4.03
C ALA A 387 8.23 -12.49 5.03
N ASP A 388 7.60 -12.99 6.09
CA ASP A 388 6.95 -12.17 7.11
C ASP A 388 7.94 -11.78 8.23
N THR A 389 8.95 -12.62 8.43
CA THR A 389 10.00 -12.42 9.43
C THR A 389 11.39 -12.38 8.82
N LEU A 390 12.32 -11.72 9.53
CA LEU A 390 13.74 -11.75 9.18
C LEU A 390 14.32 -13.17 9.20
N GLU A 391 13.85 -14.04 10.11
CA GLU A 391 14.31 -15.43 10.16
C GLU A 391 13.91 -16.20 8.90
N GLU A 392 12.65 -16.08 8.45
CA GLU A 392 12.22 -16.68 7.18
C GLU A 392 13.01 -16.13 6.00
N ALA A 393 13.19 -14.81 5.93
CA ALA A 393 13.98 -14.19 4.89
C ALA A 393 15.38 -14.82 4.83
N ILE A 394 16.08 -14.95 5.97
CA ILE A 394 17.40 -15.60 6.05
C ILE A 394 17.32 -17.06 5.60
N LEU A 395 16.35 -17.83 6.10
CA LEU A 395 16.22 -19.27 5.82
C LEU A 395 15.87 -19.58 4.36
N TRP A 396 15.29 -18.63 3.62
CA TRP A 396 14.97 -18.79 2.21
C TRP A 396 16.08 -18.36 1.25
N HIS A 397 17.21 -17.86 1.76
CA HIS A 397 18.37 -17.60 0.90
C HIS A 397 18.94 -18.90 0.30
N GLY A 398 19.03 -18.92 -1.03
CA GLY A 398 19.67 -19.96 -1.84
C GLY A 398 20.91 -19.45 -2.56
N GLY A 399 21.29 -20.12 -3.65
CA GLY A 399 22.37 -19.67 -4.56
C GLY A 399 23.69 -19.38 -3.85
N GLU A 400 24.26 -18.20 -4.09
CA GLU A 400 25.52 -17.72 -3.48
C GLU A 400 25.41 -17.62 -1.95
N ALA A 401 24.25 -17.26 -1.42
CA ALA A 401 24.02 -17.12 0.02
C ALA A 401 23.75 -18.46 0.75
N LYS A 402 23.73 -19.59 0.02
CA LYS A 402 23.38 -20.91 0.55
C LYS A 402 24.22 -21.31 1.77
N ALA A 403 25.53 -21.05 1.73
CA ALA A 403 26.46 -21.42 2.79
C ALA A 403 26.22 -20.63 4.09
N ALA A 404 26.02 -19.31 3.97
CA ALA A 404 25.69 -18.44 5.11
C ALA A 404 24.33 -18.84 5.74
N ARG A 405 23.34 -19.17 4.90
CA ARG A 405 22.02 -19.68 5.34
C ARG A 405 22.14 -20.98 6.13
N ASP A 406 22.89 -21.96 5.63
CA ASP A 406 23.14 -23.23 6.34
C ASP A 406 23.87 -23.00 7.68
N ALA A 407 24.82 -22.08 7.70
CA ALA A 407 25.56 -21.74 8.91
C ALA A 407 24.65 -21.07 9.96
N TYR A 408 23.73 -20.20 9.54
CA TYR A 408 22.71 -19.60 10.41
C TYR A 408 21.73 -20.65 10.95
N GLU A 409 21.23 -21.53 10.09
CA GLU A 409 20.32 -22.61 10.48
C GLU A 409 20.94 -23.52 11.56
N ALA A 410 22.25 -23.77 11.47
CA ALA A 410 23.00 -24.58 12.41
C ALA A 410 23.28 -23.90 13.77
N LEU A 411 22.97 -22.61 13.94
CA LEU A 411 23.12 -21.93 15.22
C LEU A 411 22.12 -22.44 16.26
N SER A 412 22.49 -22.29 17.54
CA SER A 412 21.51 -22.36 18.63
C SER A 412 20.51 -21.20 18.54
N GLU A 413 19.31 -21.35 19.10
CA GLU A 413 18.30 -20.28 19.17
C GLU A 413 18.89 -18.95 19.65
N THR A 414 19.69 -18.93 20.72
CA THR A 414 20.36 -17.71 21.20
C THR A 414 21.28 -17.07 20.15
N GLY A 415 21.95 -17.89 19.33
CA GLY A 415 22.81 -17.38 18.28
C GLY A 415 22.02 -16.78 17.12
N LYS A 416 20.84 -17.34 16.83
CA LYS A 416 19.89 -16.77 15.86
C LYS A 416 19.31 -15.47 16.39
N ASP A 417 18.84 -15.45 17.64
CA ASP A 417 18.33 -14.27 18.33
C ASP A 417 19.35 -13.12 18.32
N GLU A 418 20.63 -13.42 18.56
CA GLU A 418 21.71 -12.43 18.49
C GLU A 418 21.83 -11.80 17.09
N VAL A 419 21.81 -12.61 16.02
CA VAL A 419 21.84 -12.11 14.63
C VAL A 419 20.60 -11.27 14.31
N ILE A 420 19.41 -11.71 14.72
CA ILE A 420 18.17 -10.95 14.55
C ILE A 420 18.23 -9.62 15.31
N ALA A 421 18.71 -9.62 16.56
CA ALA A 421 18.89 -8.41 17.36
C ALA A 421 19.86 -7.41 16.70
N PHE A 422 20.89 -7.90 16.01
CA PHE A 422 21.76 -7.05 15.21
C PHE A 422 21.01 -6.42 14.03
N LEU A 423 20.29 -7.19 13.23
CA LEU A 423 19.52 -6.67 12.11
C LEU A 423 18.47 -5.63 12.56
N LEU A 424 17.76 -5.90 13.66
CA LEU A 424 16.81 -4.97 14.24
C LEU A 424 17.47 -3.66 14.72
N SER A 425 18.76 -3.70 15.08
CA SER A 425 19.51 -2.51 15.52
C SER A 425 19.94 -1.58 14.37
N LEU A 426 19.78 -1.98 13.10
CA LEU A 426 20.17 -1.19 11.93
C LEU A 426 19.21 -0.02 11.62
N GLY A 427 18.31 0.29 12.56
CA GLY A 427 17.46 1.48 12.58
C GLY A 427 15.99 1.19 12.36
N GLY A 428 15.13 2.09 12.84
CA GLY A 428 13.68 2.01 12.66
C GLY A 428 12.92 1.17 13.67
N ALA A 429 13.57 0.42 14.57
CA ALA A 429 12.87 -0.44 15.53
C ALA A 429 11.88 0.31 16.43
N SER A 430 12.20 1.55 16.81
CA SER A 430 11.29 2.42 17.58
C SER A 430 10.11 2.99 16.78
N GLN A 431 10.18 2.95 15.45
CA GLN A 431 9.14 3.39 14.52
C GLN A 431 8.38 2.21 13.89
N TYR A 432 8.76 0.97 14.20
CA TYR A 432 8.03 -0.21 13.76
C TYR A 432 6.57 -0.17 14.25
N SER A 433 5.65 -0.41 13.33
CA SER A 433 4.25 -0.70 13.62
C SER A 433 3.81 -1.93 12.82
N GLU A 434 2.81 -2.62 13.35
CA GLU A 434 2.10 -3.69 12.64
C GLU A 434 1.30 -3.16 11.44
N GLY A 435 0.99 -1.85 11.41
CA GLY A 435 0.31 -1.14 10.32
C GLY A 435 0.87 0.26 10.11
N LEU A 436 0.00 1.27 9.97
CA LEU A 436 0.40 2.68 9.84
C LEU A 436 0.23 3.49 11.12
N VAL A 437 -0.62 3.05 12.05
CA VAL A 437 -0.82 3.76 13.31
C VAL A 437 0.45 3.60 14.15
N PRO A 438 1.12 4.70 14.53
CA PRO A 438 2.34 4.60 15.32
C PRO A 438 2.06 3.97 16.70
N PRO A 439 3.02 3.24 17.28
CA PRO A 439 2.88 2.69 18.62
C PRO A 439 2.52 3.78 19.64
N GLY A 440 1.45 3.55 20.40
CA GLY A 440 0.99 4.48 21.44
C GLY A 440 0.28 5.74 20.94
N ALA A 441 -0.12 5.80 19.66
CA ALA A 441 -0.96 6.88 19.15
C ALA A 441 -2.24 7.04 20.00
N PRO A 442 -2.64 8.26 20.39
CA PRO A 442 -3.84 8.48 21.19
C PRO A 442 -5.11 8.12 20.41
N ILE A 443 -6.21 7.89 21.13
CA ILE A 443 -7.54 7.81 20.51
C ILE A 443 -7.93 9.21 20.02
N PRO A 444 -8.44 9.37 18.78
CA PRO A 444 -8.96 10.65 18.32
C PRO A 444 -10.12 11.16 19.18
N GLU A 445 -10.39 12.46 19.15
CA GLU A 445 -11.44 13.05 19.97
C GLU A 445 -12.83 12.48 19.64
N VAL A 446 -13.72 12.43 20.65
CA VAL A 446 -15.11 11.99 20.47
C VAL A 446 -15.80 12.84 19.39
N GLY A 447 -16.45 12.20 18.44
CA GLY A 447 -17.14 12.87 17.32
C GLY A 447 -16.20 13.36 16.21
N SER A 448 -14.90 13.09 16.28
CA SER A 448 -13.96 13.41 15.21
C SER A 448 -13.70 12.20 14.30
N TYR A 449 -13.12 12.45 13.13
CA TYR A 449 -12.68 11.41 12.19
C TYR A 449 -11.84 10.34 12.90
N GLY A 450 -12.20 9.07 12.73
CA GLY A 450 -11.51 7.94 13.37
C GLY A 450 -11.67 7.84 14.89
N GLY A 451 -12.40 8.78 15.52
CA GLY A 451 -12.72 8.80 16.95
C GLY A 451 -14.03 8.10 17.26
N PRO A 452 -14.31 7.82 18.54
CA PRO A 452 -15.56 7.20 18.95
C PRO A 452 -16.74 8.17 18.85
N ALA A 453 -17.94 7.68 18.55
CA ALA A 453 -19.18 8.45 18.45
C ALA A 453 -19.65 9.03 19.80
N SER A 454 -19.18 8.45 20.90
CA SER A 454 -19.50 8.89 22.26
C SER A 454 -18.35 8.58 23.22
N GLU A 455 -18.40 9.16 24.42
CA GLU A 455 -17.44 8.89 25.48
C GLU A 455 -17.41 7.40 25.83
N LEU A 456 -16.21 6.81 25.83
CA LEU A 456 -16.01 5.40 26.14
C LEU A 456 -15.80 5.20 27.64
N SER A 457 -16.28 4.07 28.16
CA SER A 457 -15.83 3.60 29.48
C SER A 457 -14.38 3.11 29.40
N ALA A 458 -13.69 2.96 30.54
CA ALA A 458 -12.30 2.46 30.53
C ALA A 458 -12.17 1.04 29.93
N GLU A 459 -13.19 0.20 30.06
CA GLU A 459 -13.21 -1.14 29.45
C GLU A 459 -13.43 -1.06 27.93
N ASP A 460 -14.30 -0.16 27.50
CA ASP A 460 -14.57 0.09 26.08
C ASP A 460 -13.37 0.77 25.40
N GLU A 461 -12.60 1.59 26.11
CA GLU A 461 -11.37 2.20 25.61
C GLU A 461 -10.32 1.14 25.25
N ASP A 462 -10.12 0.16 26.14
CA ASP A 462 -9.22 -0.97 25.89
C ASP A 462 -9.69 -1.79 24.67
N LEU A 463 -11.00 -2.01 24.54
CA LEU A 463 -11.58 -2.76 23.42
C LEU A 463 -11.49 -1.98 22.10
N PHE A 464 -11.71 -0.66 22.13
CA PHE A 464 -11.54 0.23 20.98
C PHE A 464 -10.09 0.23 20.49
N LEU A 465 -9.12 0.32 21.41
CA LEU A 465 -7.70 0.28 21.07
C LEU A 465 -7.28 -1.06 20.46
N LEU A 466 -7.78 -2.17 21.01
CA LEU A 466 -7.54 -3.50 20.44
C LEU A 466 -8.14 -3.62 19.04
N GLY A 467 -9.40 -3.21 18.86
CA GLY A 467 -10.07 -3.23 17.56
C GLY A 467 -9.37 -2.34 16.52
N ARG A 468 -8.92 -1.15 16.92
CA ARG A 468 -8.13 -0.25 16.08
C ARG A 468 -6.80 -0.87 15.66
N GLN A 469 -6.12 -1.57 16.56
CA GLN A 469 -4.88 -2.28 16.23
C GLN A 469 -5.15 -3.39 15.21
N ILE A 470 -6.22 -4.16 15.37
CA ILE A 470 -6.59 -5.23 14.43
C ILE A 470 -6.95 -4.64 13.06
N PHE A 471 -7.67 -3.52 13.05
CA PHE A 471 -8.07 -2.82 11.82
C PHE A 471 -6.87 -2.31 11.01
N ASP A 472 -5.84 -1.79 11.71
CA ASP A 472 -4.64 -1.18 11.13
C ASP A 472 -3.57 -2.20 10.71
N ARG A 473 -3.46 -3.32 11.44
CA ARG A 473 -2.40 -4.31 11.27
C ARG A 473 -2.48 -5.06 9.94
N ASP A 474 -1.31 -5.27 9.35
CA ASP A 474 -1.11 -6.17 8.23
C ASP A 474 -1.25 -7.65 8.68
N PHE A 475 -2.12 -8.39 8.01
CA PHE A 475 -2.23 -9.84 8.10
C PHE A 475 -1.16 -10.46 7.20
N PHE A 476 -0.38 -11.34 7.80
CA PHE A 476 0.72 -12.04 7.13
C PHE A 476 0.25 -13.41 6.64
N ALA A 477 0.96 -14.02 5.69
CA ALA A 477 0.58 -15.33 5.17
C ALA A 477 0.61 -16.39 6.27
N VAL A 478 1.63 -16.35 7.14
CA VAL A 478 1.68 -17.23 8.33
C VAL A 478 0.59 -16.95 9.37
N GLY A 479 -0.10 -15.82 9.24
CA GLY A 479 -1.21 -15.40 10.09
C GLY A 479 -2.59 -15.63 9.49
N GLY A 480 -2.69 -16.34 8.35
CA GLY A 480 -3.96 -16.66 7.70
C GLY A 480 -4.38 -15.75 6.54
N LEU A 481 -3.47 -14.90 6.03
CA LEU A 481 -3.80 -14.12 4.83
C LEU A 481 -3.82 -15.02 3.59
N GLY A 482 -4.97 -15.10 2.92
CA GLY A 482 -5.10 -15.79 1.63
C GLY A 482 -6.10 -16.95 1.68
N PRO A 483 -6.06 -17.86 0.70
CA PRO A 483 -5.05 -17.98 -0.36
C PRO A 483 -5.12 -16.86 -1.41
N PHE A 484 -6.24 -16.13 -1.48
CA PHE A 484 -6.43 -14.96 -2.35
C PHE A 484 -6.97 -13.77 -1.56
N PHE A 485 -6.58 -12.56 -1.94
CA PHE A 485 -6.97 -11.34 -1.23
C PHE A 485 -6.87 -10.09 -2.11
N ASN A 486 -7.60 -9.04 -1.73
CA ASN A 486 -7.54 -7.69 -2.28
C ASN A 486 -6.85 -6.70 -1.33
N GLY A 487 -6.93 -6.97 -0.03
CA GLY A 487 -6.28 -6.24 1.06
C GLY A 487 -5.62 -7.18 2.05
N ASP A 488 -4.60 -6.72 2.75
CA ASP A 488 -3.95 -7.41 3.86
C ASP A 488 -4.26 -6.76 5.22
N ALA A 489 -5.09 -5.71 5.25
CA ALA A 489 -5.61 -5.07 6.45
C ALA A 489 -6.95 -4.42 6.12
N CYS A 490 -7.81 -4.14 7.11
CA CYS A 490 -9.02 -3.34 6.87
C CYS A 490 -8.65 -1.93 6.36
N ARG A 491 -7.61 -1.35 6.97
CA ARG A 491 -6.96 -0.10 6.53
C ARG A 491 -6.52 -0.11 5.07
N ALA A 492 -6.19 -1.26 4.48
CA ALA A 492 -5.65 -1.30 3.11
C ALA A 492 -6.61 -0.66 2.10
N CYS A 493 -7.91 -0.72 2.38
CA CYS A 493 -8.95 -0.08 1.59
C CYS A 493 -9.60 1.11 2.30
N HIS A 494 -9.71 1.10 3.64
CA HIS A 494 -10.45 2.11 4.41
C HIS A 494 -9.54 3.08 5.17
N PHE A 495 -9.05 4.15 4.52
CA PHE A 495 -7.99 4.99 5.13
C PHE A 495 -7.96 6.47 4.81
N ASP A 496 -8.81 6.99 3.91
CA ASP A 496 -8.79 8.40 3.52
C ASP A 496 -10.02 9.16 4.07
N PRO A 497 -9.87 10.27 4.80
CA PRO A 497 -8.62 10.97 5.15
C PRO A 497 -7.87 10.38 6.36
N VAL A 498 -8.49 9.45 7.10
CA VAL A 498 -7.88 8.69 8.20
C VAL A 498 -8.38 7.25 8.17
N ILE A 499 -7.74 6.35 8.94
CA ILE A 499 -8.21 4.96 9.07
C ILE A 499 -9.71 4.87 9.39
N GLY A 500 -10.42 4.00 8.67
CA GLY A 500 -11.89 3.94 8.65
C GLY A 500 -12.55 4.78 7.56
N GLY A 501 -11.79 5.60 6.84
CA GLY A 501 -12.27 6.43 5.74
C GLY A 501 -12.52 5.67 4.43
N ALA A 502 -12.76 6.42 3.36
CA ALA A 502 -12.96 5.88 2.02
C ALA A 502 -11.63 5.43 1.41
N GLY A 503 -11.71 4.61 0.35
CA GLY A 503 -10.54 4.23 -0.45
C GLY A 503 -10.50 5.00 -1.78
N PRO A 504 -9.29 5.36 -2.28
CA PRO A 504 -9.13 5.86 -3.64
C PRO A 504 -9.48 4.76 -4.68
N SER A 505 -9.59 5.15 -5.96
CA SER A 505 -9.90 4.21 -7.06
C SER A 505 -8.92 3.04 -7.18
N ASP A 506 -7.67 3.22 -6.75
CA ASP A 506 -6.61 2.21 -6.79
C ASP A 506 -6.73 1.07 -5.75
N VAL A 507 -7.80 1.07 -4.95
CA VAL A 507 -8.18 -0.04 -4.07
C VAL A 507 -9.61 -0.52 -4.31
N ASN A 508 -10.26 -0.05 -5.37
CA ASN A 508 -11.60 -0.53 -5.74
C ASN A 508 -11.57 -2.06 -5.92
N VAL A 509 -12.62 -2.70 -5.43
CA VAL A 509 -12.77 -4.14 -5.57
C VAL A 509 -13.37 -4.42 -6.94
N MET A 510 -12.66 -5.18 -7.77
CA MET A 510 -13.22 -5.64 -9.03
C MET A 510 -14.16 -6.81 -8.76
N ARG A 511 -15.38 -6.71 -9.26
CA ARG A 511 -16.34 -7.81 -9.31
C ARG A 511 -16.46 -8.37 -10.73
N HIS A 512 -16.87 -9.63 -10.84
CA HIS A 512 -17.04 -10.35 -12.11
C HIS A 512 -18.34 -11.17 -12.11
N GLY A 513 -18.84 -11.46 -13.31
CA GLY A 513 -19.98 -12.32 -13.54
C GLY A 513 -20.25 -12.54 -15.01
N LEU A 514 -21.40 -13.17 -15.31
CA LEU A 514 -21.82 -13.46 -16.67
C LEU A 514 -23.18 -12.82 -16.95
N ILE A 515 -23.32 -12.14 -18.07
CA ILE A 515 -24.60 -11.76 -18.65
C ILE A 515 -24.92 -12.75 -19.77
N GLY A 516 -26.03 -13.47 -19.63
CA GLY A 516 -26.52 -14.43 -20.62
C GLY A 516 -27.05 -13.75 -21.90
N GLU A 517 -27.33 -14.56 -22.93
CA GLU A 517 -27.93 -14.05 -24.18
C GLU A 517 -29.31 -13.41 -23.98
N ASP A 518 -30.01 -13.77 -22.90
CA ASP A 518 -31.30 -13.21 -22.48
C ASP A 518 -31.16 -11.94 -21.62
N GLY A 519 -29.93 -11.48 -21.38
CA GLY A 519 -29.63 -10.32 -20.54
C GLY A 519 -29.66 -10.60 -19.04
N ALA A 520 -29.90 -11.85 -18.62
CA ALA A 520 -29.91 -12.21 -17.20
C ALA A 520 -28.50 -12.36 -16.66
N PHE A 521 -28.25 -11.82 -15.47
CA PHE A 521 -27.02 -12.04 -14.74
C PHE A 521 -26.95 -13.48 -14.21
N GLN A 522 -25.74 -14.04 -14.23
CA GLN A 522 -25.40 -15.30 -13.62
C GLN A 522 -24.12 -15.10 -12.80
N PRO A 523 -24.11 -15.54 -11.53
CA PRO A 523 -22.91 -15.48 -10.73
C PRO A 523 -21.82 -16.40 -11.33
N PRO A 524 -20.54 -16.06 -11.11
CA PRO A 524 -19.42 -16.91 -11.49
C PRO A 524 -19.53 -18.35 -10.98
N GLU A 525 -18.88 -19.29 -11.68
CA GLU A 525 -18.68 -20.65 -11.20
C GLU A 525 -17.92 -20.62 -9.87
N GLY A 526 -18.54 -21.14 -8.80
CA GLY A 526 -18.03 -21.01 -7.42
C GLY A 526 -18.77 -19.98 -6.55
N GLY A 527 -19.64 -19.16 -7.14
CA GLY A 527 -20.65 -18.34 -6.46
C GLY A 527 -20.19 -16.96 -5.96
N GLY A 528 -18.88 -16.70 -5.87
CA GLY A 528 -18.34 -15.40 -5.44
C GLY A 528 -18.14 -14.43 -6.60
N THR A 529 -18.67 -13.21 -6.49
CA THR A 529 -18.50 -12.16 -7.50
C THR A 529 -17.25 -11.32 -7.30
N ILE A 530 -16.52 -11.46 -6.20
CA ILE A 530 -15.27 -10.72 -5.96
C ILE A 530 -14.14 -11.37 -6.76
N ALA A 531 -13.36 -10.54 -7.44
CA ALA A 531 -12.28 -10.97 -8.31
C ALA A 531 -10.92 -10.59 -7.65
N PRO A 532 -10.22 -11.54 -7.00
CA PRO A 532 -9.02 -11.21 -6.23
C PRO A 532 -7.91 -10.58 -7.08
N ARG A 533 -7.14 -9.67 -6.46
CA ARG A 533 -5.97 -9.00 -7.06
C ARG A 533 -4.66 -9.73 -6.74
N HIS A 534 -4.55 -10.29 -5.54
CA HIS A 534 -3.36 -10.94 -5.03
C HIS A 534 -3.66 -12.34 -4.51
N GLY A 535 -2.59 -13.09 -4.28
CA GLY A 535 -2.62 -14.36 -3.57
C GLY A 535 -1.25 -14.69 -3.00
N ILE A 536 -1.18 -15.78 -2.26
CA ILE A 536 0.07 -16.30 -1.68
C ILE A 536 0.95 -17.06 -2.70
N TYR A 537 0.53 -17.04 -3.97
CA TYR A 537 1.27 -17.61 -5.10
C TYR A 537 1.96 -16.48 -5.89
N TYR A 538 3.29 -16.53 -5.96
CA TYR A 538 4.11 -15.40 -6.44
C TYR A 538 4.41 -15.41 -7.94
N ASP A 539 3.94 -16.40 -8.67
CA ASP A 539 4.25 -16.65 -10.09
C ASP A 539 3.01 -16.62 -10.99
N GLN A 540 1.88 -16.16 -10.46
CA GLN A 540 0.62 -16.10 -11.19
C GLN A 540 -0.23 -14.91 -10.77
N ARG A 541 -1.08 -14.46 -11.70
CA ARG A 541 -2.20 -13.56 -11.38
C ARG A 541 -3.38 -14.42 -10.92
N PRO A 542 -4.08 -14.06 -9.83
CA PRO A 542 -5.32 -14.73 -9.47
C PRO A 542 -6.29 -14.77 -10.65
N GLY A 543 -6.86 -15.95 -10.90
CA GLY A 543 -7.81 -16.17 -11.97
C GLY A 543 -9.16 -15.51 -11.69
N VAL A 544 -9.95 -15.37 -12.74
CA VAL A 544 -11.39 -15.09 -12.71
C VAL A 544 -12.10 -16.21 -13.46
N ASP A 545 -13.43 -16.25 -13.39
CA ASP A 545 -14.20 -17.18 -14.22
C ASP A 545 -13.87 -16.94 -15.70
N GLU A 546 -13.53 -18.02 -16.41
CA GLU A 546 -13.15 -17.95 -17.84
C GLU A 546 -14.30 -17.48 -18.74
N ASN A 547 -15.54 -17.57 -18.26
CA ASN A 547 -16.74 -17.16 -18.97
C ASN A 547 -17.23 -15.77 -18.52
N ALA A 548 -16.56 -15.12 -17.57
CA ALA A 548 -16.93 -13.79 -17.12
C ALA A 548 -16.88 -12.80 -18.31
N ASN A 549 -17.97 -12.06 -18.49
CA ASN A 549 -18.13 -11.08 -19.57
C ASN A 549 -18.62 -9.71 -19.08
N VAL A 550 -18.85 -9.57 -17.78
CA VAL A 550 -19.13 -8.30 -17.10
C VAL A 550 -18.19 -8.16 -15.92
N PHE A 551 -17.61 -6.97 -15.78
CA PHE A 551 -16.81 -6.59 -14.63
C PHE A 551 -17.30 -5.25 -14.11
N GLU A 552 -17.24 -5.08 -12.79
CA GLU A 552 -17.70 -3.85 -12.14
C GLU A 552 -16.74 -3.49 -11.02
N ALA A 553 -16.22 -2.27 -11.02
CA ALA A 553 -15.48 -1.75 -9.88
C ALA A 553 -16.45 -1.41 -8.75
N ARG A 554 -16.09 -1.72 -7.50
CA ARG A 554 -16.78 -1.29 -6.30
C ARG A 554 -15.87 -0.38 -5.49
N GLN A 555 -16.30 0.88 -5.35
CA GLN A 555 -15.67 1.89 -4.53
C GLN A 555 -15.69 1.46 -3.06
N THR A 556 -14.61 1.72 -2.33
CA THR A 556 -14.54 1.41 -0.90
C THR A 556 -15.17 2.52 -0.06
N PRO A 557 -16.37 2.32 0.51
CA PRO A 557 -17.06 3.38 1.25
C PRO A 557 -16.38 3.65 2.60
N PRO A 558 -16.57 4.85 3.18
CA PRO A 558 -16.15 5.12 4.55
C PRO A 558 -16.98 4.29 5.55
N LEU A 559 -16.36 3.91 6.67
CA LEU A 559 -16.95 3.10 7.75
C LEU A 559 -17.39 3.95 8.96
N PHE A 560 -17.39 5.27 8.81
CA PHE A 560 -17.78 6.19 9.86
C PHE A 560 -19.31 6.14 10.09
N GLY A 561 -19.73 6.04 11.36
CA GLY A 561 -21.14 6.05 11.75
C GLY A 561 -21.89 4.74 11.53
N LEU A 562 -21.23 3.63 11.20
CA LEU A 562 -21.93 2.36 10.93
C LEU A 562 -22.76 1.86 12.13
N GLY A 563 -22.31 2.08 13.36
CA GLY A 563 -23.10 1.73 14.55
C GLY A 563 -24.37 2.57 14.70
N LEU A 564 -24.40 3.80 14.19
CA LEU A 564 -25.61 4.61 14.13
C LEU A 564 -26.57 4.11 13.04
N ILE A 565 -26.03 3.64 11.90
CA ILE A 565 -26.86 3.00 10.86
C ILE A 565 -27.48 1.69 11.37
N GLU A 566 -26.70 0.90 12.12
CA GLU A 566 -27.19 -0.33 12.75
C GLU A 566 -28.26 -0.06 13.83
N SER A 567 -28.22 1.11 14.49
CA SER A 567 -29.20 1.46 15.53
C SER A 567 -30.56 1.93 14.97
N ILE A 568 -30.65 2.26 13.68
CA ILE A 568 -31.89 2.60 12.98
C ILE A 568 -32.82 1.37 12.97
N THR A 569 -34.09 1.58 13.32
CA THR A 569 -35.04 0.46 13.40
C THR A 569 -35.47 -0.01 12.01
N GLU A 570 -35.78 -1.30 11.86
CA GLU A 570 -36.35 -1.81 10.61
C GLU A 570 -37.67 -1.11 10.26
N GLU A 571 -38.52 -0.82 11.26
CA GLU A 571 -39.78 -0.09 11.06
C GLU A 571 -39.56 1.28 10.42
N GLU A 572 -38.50 1.98 10.81
CA GLU A 572 -38.16 3.29 10.26
C GLU A 572 -37.70 3.20 8.80
N ILE A 573 -36.86 2.21 8.46
CA ILE A 573 -36.42 2.00 7.07
C ILE A 573 -37.63 1.66 6.19
N LEU A 574 -38.45 0.70 6.64
CA LEU A 574 -39.62 0.22 5.90
C LEU A 574 -40.73 1.28 5.77
N ALA A 575 -40.73 2.32 6.62
CA ALA A 575 -41.67 3.42 6.51
C ALA A 575 -41.44 4.31 5.29
N ASN A 576 -40.27 4.22 4.64
CA ASN A 576 -39.90 4.98 3.46
C ASN A 576 -40.04 4.16 2.15
N GLU A 577 -40.44 2.88 2.21
CA GLU A 577 -40.60 2.06 1.01
C GLU A 577 -41.77 2.54 0.13
N ASP A 578 -41.52 2.65 -1.17
CA ASP A 578 -42.55 2.83 -2.20
C ASP A 578 -42.25 2.00 -3.48
N PRO A 579 -42.16 0.66 -3.39
CA PRO A 579 -41.77 -0.18 -4.53
C PRO A 579 -42.74 -0.14 -5.73
N GLU A 580 -43.95 0.39 -5.55
CA GLU A 580 -44.98 0.44 -6.59
C GLU A 580 -45.26 1.87 -7.08
N ASP A 581 -44.46 2.86 -6.65
CA ASP A 581 -44.61 4.28 -7.00
C ASP A 581 -46.06 4.74 -6.76
N GLU A 582 -46.57 4.53 -5.54
CA GLU A 582 -47.97 4.80 -5.19
C GLU A 582 -48.32 6.29 -5.26
N ASP A 583 -47.35 7.18 -5.07
CA ASP A 583 -47.54 8.63 -5.15
C ASP A 583 -47.29 9.23 -6.55
N GLY A 584 -46.64 8.47 -7.44
CA GLY A 584 -46.43 8.81 -8.85
C GLY A 584 -45.33 9.84 -9.08
N ASP A 585 -44.37 9.95 -8.16
CA ASP A 585 -43.19 10.79 -8.30
C ASP A 585 -42.10 10.15 -9.20
N GLY A 586 -42.22 8.85 -9.49
CA GLY A 586 -41.31 8.08 -10.33
C GLY A 586 -40.12 7.46 -9.59
N ILE A 587 -40.14 7.48 -8.26
CA ILE A 587 -39.17 6.83 -7.37
C ILE A 587 -39.80 5.52 -6.88
N SER A 588 -39.00 4.45 -6.78
CA SER A 588 -39.51 3.12 -6.41
C SER A 588 -38.64 2.44 -5.37
N GLY A 589 -38.23 3.21 -4.37
CA GLY A 589 -37.35 2.77 -3.29
C GLY A 589 -37.88 1.54 -2.57
N ARG A 590 -37.04 0.51 -2.43
CA ARG A 590 -37.39 -0.73 -1.74
C ARG A 590 -36.31 -1.24 -0.81
N ALA A 591 -36.70 -1.94 0.24
CA ALA A 591 -35.76 -2.58 1.14
C ALA A 591 -35.17 -3.84 0.51
N HIS A 592 -33.91 -4.15 0.88
CA HIS A 592 -33.26 -5.40 0.51
C HIS A 592 -33.36 -6.42 1.65
N TYR A 593 -33.88 -7.61 1.33
CA TYR A 593 -33.92 -8.75 2.24
C TYR A 593 -32.91 -9.80 1.80
N LEU A 594 -32.11 -10.29 2.74
CA LEU A 594 -31.13 -11.33 2.45
C LEU A 594 -31.84 -12.62 2.01
N VAL A 595 -31.50 -13.13 0.82
CA VAL A 595 -32.09 -14.34 0.23
C VAL A 595 -31.93 -15.57 1.14
N ASN A 596 -30.88 -15.60 1.95
CA ASN A 596 -30.47 -16.76 2.73
C ASN A 596 -31.31 -16.95 4.00
N ASP A 597 -31.63 -15.85 4.70
CA ASP A 597 -32.24 -15.89 6.04
C ASP A 597 -33.38 -14.87 6.25
N GLY A 598 -33.65 -14.01 5.26
CA GLY A 598 -34.75 -13.04 5.27
C GLY A 598 -34.54 -11.84 6.19
N ARG A 599 -33.34 -11.60 6.72
CA ARG A 599 -33.05 -10.38 7.50
C ARG A 599 -32.96 -9.16 6.59
N LEU A 600 -33.31 -8.00 7.14
CA LEU A 600 -33.15 -6.72 6.47
C LEU A 600 -31.67 -6.36 6.36
N GLY A 601 -31.20 -6.17 5.14
CA GLY A 601 -29.86 -5.67 4.90
C GLY A 601 -29.83 -4.13 4.90
N ARG A 602 -28.70 -3.55 5.31
CA ARG A 602 -28.56 -2.10 5.52
C ARG A 602 -27.16 -1.56 5.24
N LEU A 603 -26.16 -2.44 5.16
CA LEU A 603 -24.76 -2.10 4.92
C LEU A 603 -24.30 -2.59 3.53
N GLY A 604 -23.22 -1.97 3.04
CA GLY A 604 -22.73 -2.18 1.67
C GLY A 604 -23.51 -1.40 0.63
N TRP A 605 -23.02 -1.43 -0.62
CA TRP A 605 -23.59 -0.66 -1.72
C TRP A 605 -24.94 -1.15 -2.23
N LYS A 606 -25.28 -2.41 -1.99
CA LYS A 606 -26.59 -2.99 -2.34
C LYS A 606 -27.37 -3.40 -1.09
N ALA A 607 -27.06 -2.83 0.08
CA ALA A 607 -27.71 -3.19 1.34
C ALA A 607 -27.69 -4.71 1.62
N SER A 608 -26.63 -5.44 1.25
CA SER A 608 -26.62 -6.92 1.31
C SER A 608 -26.23 -7.48 2.68
N VAL A 609 -25.85 -6.63 3.63
CA VAL A 609 -25.33 -7.05 4.94
C VAL A 609 -26.14 -6.40 6.08
N PRO A 610 -26.58 -7.15 7.11
CA PRO A 610 -27.55 -6.66 8.09
C PRO A 610 -26.91 -6.00 9.33
N SER A 611 -25.63 -6.26 9.63
CA SER A 611 -24.94 -5.75 10.82
C SER A 611 -23.44 -5.55 10.58
N VAL A 612 -22.82 -4.67 11.37
CA VAL A 612 -21.38 -4.36 11.37
C VAL A 612 -20.54 -5.60 11.65
N ALA A 613 -20.99 -6.46 12.57
CA ALA A 613 -20.29 -7.69 12.89
C ALA A 613 -20.28 -8.68 11.73
N GLU A 614 -21.37 -8.76 10.95
CA GLU A 614 -21.39 -9.56 9.72
C GLU A 614 -20.64 -8.91 8.57
N PHE A 615 -20.63 -7.58 8.49
CA PHE A 615 -19.82 -6.84 7.52
C PHE A 615 -18.32 -7.11 7.73
N ALA A 616 -17.86 -7.09 8.99
CA ALA A 616 -16.49 -7.45 9.32
C ALA A 616 -16.16 -8.89 8.91
N ARG A 617 -17.04 -9.85 9.21
CA ARG A 617 -16.85 -11.27 8.85
C ARG A 617 -16.84 -11.50 7.34
N ASP A 618 -17.74 -10.85 6.63
CA ASP A 618 -17.83 -10.90 5.17
C ASP A 618 -16.53 -10.39 4.53
N ALA A 619 -16.06 -9.22 4.97
CA ALA A 619 -14.82 -8.63 4.47
C ALA A 619 -13.58 -9.46 4.81
N MET A 620 -13.46 -9.98 6.05
CA MET A 620 -12.31 -10.81 6.44
C MET A 620 -12.17 -12.03 5.52
N SER A 621 -13.28 -12.69 5.21
CA SER A 621 -13.27 -13.90 4.39
C SER A 621 -13.19 -13.60 2.89
N ASN A 622 -14.01 -12.70 2.36
CA ASN A 622 -14.09 -12.48 0.92
C ASN A 622 -12.99 -11.54 0.37
N GLU A 623 -12.48 -10.60 1.18
CA GLU A 623 -11.49 -9.62 0.73
C GLU A 623 -10.06 -9.94 1.20
N MET A 624 -9.91 -10.65 2.33
CA MET A 624 -8.60 -10.99 2.91
C MET A 624 -8.32 -12.50 2.94
N GLY A 625 -9.34 -13.33 2.69
CA GLY A 625 -9.23 -14.79 2.74
C GLY A 625 -9.22 -15.38 4.15
N VAL A 626 -9.33 -14.56 5.21
CA VAL A 626 -9.22 -15.00 6.60
C VAL A 626 -10.50 -15.71 7.07
N THR A 627 -10.36 -16.90 7.63
CA THR A 627 -11.45 -17.68 8.21
C THR A 627 -11.81 -17.22 9.62
N VAL A 628 -13.08 -17.43 9.97
CA VAL A 628 -13.70 -16.88 11.18
C VAL A 628 -14.47 -17.96 11.93
N PRO A 629 -14.58 -17.87 13.27
CA PRO A 629 -15.33 -18.83 14.07
C PRO A 629 -16.81 -18.85 13.68
N LEU A 630 -17.43 -20.03 13.81
CA LEU A 630 -18.87 -20.18 13.67
C LEU A 630 -19.61 -19.42 14.76
N ARG A 631 -20.61 -18.63 14.38
CA ARG A 631 -21.53 -17.95 15.29
C ARG A 631 -22.98 -18.25 14.92
N GLU A 632 -23.74 -18.78 15.87
CA GLU A 632 -25.14 -19.13 15.64
C GLU A 632 -25.97 -17.88 15.28
N GLY A 633 -26.74 -17.96 14.19
CA GLY A 633 -27.57 -16.87 13.68
C GLY A 633 -26.85 -15.88 12.75
N PHE A 634 -25.57 -16.10 12.44
CA PHE A 634 -24.81 -15.32 11.48
C PHE A 634 -24.69 -16.11 10.16
N THR A 635 -24.65 -15.39 9.04
CA THR A 635 -24.71 -15.92 7.67
C THR A 635 -23.38 -15.77 6.94
N PHE A 636 -22.56 -14.78 7.30
CA PHE A 636 -21.31 -14.47 6.60
C PHE A 636 -20.06 -15.02 7.30
N GLY A 637 -19.01 -15.21 6.48
CA GLY A 637 -17.67 -15.64 6.88
C GLY A 637 -17.38 -17.11 6.58
N PHE A 638 -16.20 -17.37 6.02
CA PHE A 638 -15.67 -18.71 5.80
C PHE A 638 -15.24 -19.32 7.14
N LEU A 639 -15.53 -20.60 7.34
CA LEU A 639 -15.18 -21.31 8.57
C LEU A 639 -13.89 -22.13 8.44
N GLU A 640 -13.56 -22.48 7.20
CA GLU A 640 -12.44 -23.32 6.80
C GLU A 640 -11.98 -22.87 5.41
N ASP A 641 -10.68 -22.93 5.16
CA ASP A 641 -10.09 -22.80 3.82
C ASP A 641 -9.01 -23.87 3.55
N ASP A 642 -8.22 -23.69 2.49
CA ASP A 642 -7.16 -24.61 2.06
C ASP A 642 -5.78 -23.90 1.98
N ASP A 643 -5.51 -22.89 2.82
CA ASP A 643 -4.25 -22.14 2.82
C ASP A 643 -3.09 -22.86 3.58
N GLY A 644 -3.44 -23.87 4.38
CA GLY A 644 -2.50 -24.69 5.16
C GLY A 644 -2.20 -24.17 6.58
N ILE A 645 -2.86 -23.08 6.99
CA ILE A 645 -2.93 -22.56 8.36
C ILE A 645 -4.12 -23.23 9.06
N ALA A 646 -4.16 -23.16 10.40
CA ALA A 646 -5.17 -23.84 11.19
C ALA A 646 -6.38 -22.95 11.44
N ASP A 647 -7.56 -23.39 10.99
CA ASP A 647 -8.79 -22.64 11.13
C ASP A 647 -9.41 -22.71 12.56
N PRO A 648 -10.12 -21.65 13.00
CA PRO A 648 -10.15 -20.34 12.36
C PRO A 648 -8.86 -19.54 12.67
N GLU A 649 -8.36 -18.74 11.72
CA GLU A 649 -7.11 -17.99 11.95
C GLU A 649 -7.29 -16.82 12.92
N ILE A 650 -8.52 -16.31 13.06
CA ILE A 650 -8.88 -15.34 14.09
C ILE A 650 -9.92 -15.90 15.07
N ASP A 651 -9.83 -15.46 16.32
CA ASP A 651 -10.77 -15.87 17.37
C ASP A 651 -11.93 -14.88 17.56
N GLU A 652 -12.94 -15.30 18.32
CA GLU A 652 -14.13 -14.49 18.59
C GLU A 652 -13.80 -13.19 19.34
N GLN A 653 -12.72 -13.19 20.15
CA GLN A 653 -12.31 -11.98 20.87
C GLN A 653 -11.78 -10.92 19.90
N THR A 654 -10.99 -11.35 18.92
CA THR A 654 -10.44 -10.50 17.85
C THR A 654 -11.57 -9.90 17.02
N LEU A 655 -12.52 -10.73 16.58
CA LEU A 655 -13.69 -10.27 15.83
C LEU A 655 -14.58 -9.33 16.62
N ALA A 656 -14.82 -9.61 17.90
CA ALA A 656 -15.62 -8.75 18.77
C ALA A 656 -14.95 -7.37 18.95
N ALA A 657 -13.62 -7.32 19.11
CA ALA A 657 -12.89 -6.07 19.21
C ALA A 657 -12.93 -5.25 17.91
N LEU A 658 -12.72 -5.91 16.76
CA LEU A 658 -12.82 -5.28 15.45
C LEU A 658 -14.23 -4.72 15.19
N SER A 659 -15.26 -5.53 15.43
CA SER A 659 -16.67 -5.13 15.28
C SER A 659 -17.01 -3.96 16.21
N PHE A 660 -16.52 -4.01 17.46
CA PHE A 660 -16.72 -2.94 18.43
C PHE A 660 -16.10 -1.62 17.94
N TYR A 661 -14.84 -1.65 17.47
CA TYR A 661 -14.17 -0.49 16.92
C TYR A 661 -14.97 0.12 15.75
N MET A 662 -15.34 -0.69 14.74
CA MET A 662 -16.11 -0.24 13.58
C MET A 662 -17.48 0.35 13.98
N SER A 663 -18.19 -0.32 14.90
CA SER A 663 -19.49 0.16 15.39
C SER A 663 -19.37 1.45 16.22
N SER A 664 -18.21 1.70 16.81
CA SER A 664 -17.96 2.87 17.66
C SER A 664 -17.53 4.10 16.87
N LEU A 665 -17.12 3.98 15.61
CA LEU A 665 -16.63 5.11 14.82
C LEU A 665 -17.71 6.18 14.66
N ALA A 666 -17.36 7.42 15.03
CA ALA A 666 -18.23 8.58 14.85
C ALA A 666 -18.51 8.81 13.35
N PRO A 667 -19.72 9.25 12.97
CA PRO A 667 -19.89 9.89 11.66
C PRO A 667 -19.00 11.15 11.61
N PRO A 668 -18.53 11.55 10.43
CA PRO A 668 -17.74 12.76 10.29
C PRO A 668 -18.51 13.99 10.78
N PRO A 669 -17.84 14.95 11.44
CA PRO A 669 -18.51 16.17 11.88
C PRO A 669 -18.81 17.07 10.68
N ARG A 670 -20.04 17.58 10.59
CA ARG A 670 -20.44 18.63 9.64
C ARG A 670 -19.51 19.84 9.82
N THR A 671 -18.88 20.30 8.74
CA THR A 671 -18.00 21.47 8.74
C THR A 671 -18.71 22.66 8.12
N SER A 672 -18.91 23.73 8.88
CA SER A 672 -19.55 24.95 8.38
C SER A 672 -18.51 26.04 8.09
N VAL A 673 -18.44 26.48 6.84
CA VAL A 673 -17.54 27.54 6.34
C VAL A 673 -18.35 28.77 5.92
N ASP A 674 -19.53 28.58 5.32
CA ASP A 674 -20.44 29.64 4.90
C ASP A 674 -21.90 29.28 5.25
N PRO A 675 -22.32 29.50 6.51
CA PRO A 675 -23.62 29.07 7.01
C PRO A 675 -24.82 29.62 6.24
N ASP A 676 -24.71 30.82 5.66
CA ASP A 676 -25.81 31.44 4.92
C ASP A 676 -26.01 30.73 3.56
N THR A 677 -24.91 30.46 2.85
CA THR A 677 -24.92 29.69 1.59
C THR A 677 -25.29 28.23 1.82
N GLU A 678 -24.79 27.61 2.89
CA GLU A 678 -25.15 26.24 3.30
C GLU A 678 -26.65 26.10 3.59
N ALA A 679 -27.25 27.08 4.26
CA ALA A 679 -28.69 27.07 4.53
C ALA A 679 -29.54 27.25 3.26
N GLU A 680 -29.06 28.05 2.30
CA GLU A 680 -29.68 28.14 0.97
C GLU A 680 -29.56 26.81 0.21
N GLY A 681 -28.38 26.19 0.24
CA GLY A 681 -28.14 24.87 -0.34
C GLY A 681 -29.00 23.75 0.25
N GLU A 682 -29.23 23.77 1.56
CA GLU A 682 -30.11 22.80 2.24
C GLU A 682 -31.57 22.92 1.78
N ILE A 683 -32.06 24.15 1.56
CA ILE A 683 -33.39 24.37 0.96
C ILE A 683 -33.42 23.88 -0.49
N LEU A 684 -32.35 24.12 -1.25
CA LEU A 684 -32.24 23.64 -2.63
C LEU A 684 -32.23 22.12 -2.70
N PHE A 685 -31.53 21.46 -1.76
CA PHE A 685 -31.50 19.99 -1.66
C PHE A 685 -32.91 19.39 -1.54
N GLU A 686 -33.76 19.97 -0.69
CA GLU A 686 -35.17 19.56 -0.57
C GLU A 686 -35.96 19.90 -1.84
N THR A 687 -35.85 21.12 -2.36
CA THR A 687 -36.70 21.59 -3.47
C THR A 687 -36.32 21.05 -4.85
N THR A 688 -35.09 20.56 -5.01
CA THR A 688 -34.60 19.85 -6.21
C THR A 688 -35.04 18.39 -6.22
N GLY A 689 -35.55 17.84 -5.10
CA GLY A 689 -35.97 16.44 -4.97
C GLY A 689 -34.84 15.49 -4.55
N CYS A 690 -33.68 16.01 -4.12
CA CYS A 690 -32.60 15.15 -3.62
C CYS A 690 -33.04 14.41 -2.34
N ALA A 691 -33.81 15.10 -1.50
CA ALA A 691 -34.31 14.58 -0.22
C ALA A 691 -35.34 13.43 -0.35
N ASP A 692 -35.84 13.16 -1.55
CA ASP A 692 -36.85 12.12 -1.79
C ASP A 692 -36.26 10.71 -1.63
N CYS A 693 -34.98 10.51 -1.98
CA CYS A 693 -34.20 9.29 -1.66
C CYS A 693 -33.17 9.56 -0.53
N HIS A 694 -32.52 10.72 -0.53
CA HIS A 694 -31.55 11.09 0.49
C HIS A 694 -32.21 11.75 1.70
N VAL A 695 -33.11 11.01 2.35
CA VAL A 695 -33.95 11.49 3.48
C VAL A 695 -33.07 12.07 4.59
N PRO A 696 -33.25 13.36 4.99
CA PRO A 696 -32.33 14.05 5.89
C PRO A 696 -32.09 13.36 7.22
N THR A 697 -33.08 12.64 7.76
CA THR A 697 -32.99 12.04 9.09
C THR A 697 -33.89 10.81 9.21
N LEU A 698 -33.34 9.74 9.79
CA LEU A 698 -34.07 8.57 10.27
C LEU A 698 -34.00 8.49 11.80
N LYS A 699 -34.84 7.65 12.41
CA LYS A 699 -34.87 7.40 13.86
C LYS A 699 -34.12 6.13 14.28
N ASP A 700 -33.29 6.28 15.32
CA ASP A 700 -32.73 5.13 16.04
C ASP A 700 -33.77 4.44 16.94
N ALA A 701 -33.40 3.29 17.50
CA ALA A 701 -34.23 2.55 18.46
C ALA A 701 -34.58 3.32 19.75
N GLY A 702 -33.85 4.39 20.06
CA GLY A 702 -34.13 5.33 21.15
C GLY A 702 -35.08 6.48 20.77
N GLY A 703 -35.42 6.61 19.48
CA GLY A 703 -36.20 7.71 18.93
C GLY A 703 -35.39 8.99 18.67
N ASN A 704 -34.05 8.91 18.69
CA ASN A 704 -33.17 10.03 18.37
C ASN A 704 -33.01 10.17 16.85
N ASP A 705 -32.73 11.40 16.42
CA ASP A 705 -32.40 11.73 15.04
C ASP A 705 -31.03 11.18 14.65
N VAL A 706 -30.97 10.46 13.53
CA VAL A 706 -29.74 10.06 12.83
C VAL A 706 -29.70 10.81 11.49
N PRO A 707 -28.95 11.93 11.39
CA PRO A 707 -28.96 12.79 10.22
C PRO A 707 -28.00 12.27 9.13
N LEU A 708 -28.34 11.12 8.54
CA LEU A 708 -27.50 10.45 7.55
C LEU A 708 -27.75 10.86 6.10
N TYR A 709 -28.85 11.56 5.80
CA TYR A 709 -29.26 11.91 4.43
C TYR A 709 -29.37 10.66 3.52
N SER A 710 -30.14 9.68 3.98
CA SER A 710 -30.37 8.39 3.29
C SER A 710 -31.56 7.69 3.93
N ASP A 711 -32.38 7.06 3.09
CA ASP A 711 -33.46 6.15 3.49
C ASP A 711 -33.00 4.68 3.69
N LEU A 712 -31.75 4.38 3.31
CA LEU A 712 -31.14 3.05 3.28
C LEU A 712 -31.82 2.05 2.32
N LEU A 713 -32.64 2.53 1.40
CA LEU A 713 -33.34 1.71 0.41
C LEU A 713 -32.53 1.56 -0.88
N LEU A 714 -32.87 0.53 -1.66
CA LEU A 714 -32.38 0.32 -3.02
C LEU A 714 -33.15 1.20 -4.00
N HIS A 715 -32.41 1.87 -4.87
CA HIS A 715 -32.94 2.67 -5.98
C HIS A 715 -32.22 2.35 -7.29
N ASP A 716 -32.96 2.33 -8.39
CA ASP A 716 -32.39 2.35 -9.73
C ASP A 716 -31.92 3.76 -10.09
N VAL A 717 -30.60 3.96 -9.99
CA VAL A 717 -29.95 5.27 -10.23
C VAL A 717 -29.01 5.24 -11.44
N ALA A 718 -29.02 4.15 -12.20
CA ALA A 718 -28.12 3.91 -13.33
C ALA A 718 -28.86 3.97 -14.67
N PRO A 719 -28.20 4.33 -15.78
CA PRO A 719 -28.84 4.38 -17.10
C PRO A 719 -29.29 2.99 -17.58
N GLU A 720 -30.21 2.93 -18.56
CA GLU A 720 -30.78 1.67 -19.06
C GLU A 720 -29.74 0.69 -19.63
N GLU A 721 -28.67 1.23 -20.20
CA GLU A 721 -27.54 0.49 -20.75
C GLU A 721 -26.53 -0.01 -19.71
N PHE A 722 -26.69 0.34 -18.43
CA PHE A 722 -25.77 -0.12 -17.38
C PHE A 722 -25.96 -1.60 -17.07
N PHE A 723 -24.91 -2.39 -17.27
CA PHE A 723 -24.84 -3.79 -16.88
C PHE A 723 -23.76 -3.98 -15.81
N GLY A 724 -24.19 -4.00 -14.55
CA GLY A 724 -23.36 -4.31 -13.39
C GLY A 724 -23.53 -5.75 -12.90
N ILE A 725 -23.23 -5.94 -11.63
CA ILE A 725 -23.28 -7.20 -10.89
C ILE A 725 -24.51 -7.20 -10.00
N GLU A 726 -25.32 -8.26 -10.04
CA GLU A 726 -26.43 -8.45 -9.08
C GLU A 726 -25.90 -8.94 -7.73
N ASP A 727 -26.65 -8.68 -6.66
CA ASP A 727 -26.36 -9.21 -5.33
C ASP A 727 -27.67 -9.58 -4.63
N GLY A 728 -27.90 -10.88 -4.44
CA GLY A 728 -29.20 -11.37 -3.95
C GLY A 728 -30.33 -11.07 -4.93
N ASP A 729 -31.32 -10.30 -4.48
CA ASP A 729 -32.43 -9.84 -5.34
C ASP A 729 -32.26 -8.40 -5.85
N ALA A 730 -31.17 -7.71 -5.46
CA ALA A 730 -30.84 -6.40 -5.97
C ALA A 730 -30.33 -6.51 -7.41
N SER A 731 -31.05 -5.91 -8.35
CA SER A 731 -30.74 -5.90 -9.77
C SER A 731 -29.40 -5.21 -10.05
N THR A 732 -28.91 -5.31 -11.28
CA THR A 732 -27.64 -4.70 -11.70
C THR A 732 -27.59 -3.20 -11.46
N ARG A 733 -28.72 -2.50 -11.55
CA ARG A 733 -28.82 -1.02 -11.48
C ARG A 733 -29.24 -0.47 -10.12
N GLU A 734 -29.66 -1.33 -9.20
CA GLU A 734 -30.11 -0.91 -7.87
C GLU A 734 -28.95 -0.70 -6.91
N PHE A 735 -28.93 0.44 -6.22
CA PHE A 735 -27.94 0.74 -5.20
C PHE A 735 -28.61 1.35 -3.97
N ARG A 736 -28.06 1.04 -2.80
CA ARG A 736 -28.46 1.66 -1.55
C ARG A 736 -28.06 3.13 -1.58
N THR A 737 -28.93 4.04 -1.15
CA THR A 737 -28.54 5.44 -0.89
C THR A 737 -27.41 5.45 0.17
N PRO A 738 -26.18 5.91 -0.15
CA PRO A 738 -25.14 6.02 0.86
C PRO A 738 -25.45 7.17 1.84
N PRO A 739 -25.00 7.09 3.11
CA PRO A 739 -25.07 8.26 3.98
C PRO A 739 -24.22 9.40 3.38
N LEU A 740 -24.71 10.64 3.42
CA LEU A 740 -23.99 11.80 2.88
C LEU A 740 -23.10 12.52 3.90
N TRP A 741 -23.01 12.05 5.15
CA TRP A 741 -22.04 12.62 6.09
C TRP A 741 -20.59 12.40 5.60
N GLY A 742 -19.73 13.39 5.75
CA GLY A 742 -18.36 13.38 5.27
C GLY A 742 -18.20 13.34 3.75
N LEU A 743 -19.24 13.72 3.00
CA LEU A 743 -19.20 13.70 1.54
C LEU A 743 -18.03 14.54 1.01
N GLY A 744 -17.77 15.72 1.59
CA GLY A 744 -16.69 16.61 1.15
C GLY A 744 -15.26 16.05 1.22
N THR A 745 -15.04 14.87 1.81
CA THR A 745 -13.69 14.26 1.95
C THR A 745 -13.61 12.79 1.53
N SER A 746 -14.67 12.24 0.94
CA SER A 746 -14.79 10.81 0.65
C SER A 746 -14.69 10.44 -0.84
N ALA A 747 -14.29 11.39 -1.69
CA ALA A 747 -14.04 11.15 -3.09
C ALA A 747 -13.05 9.97 -3.30
N PRO A 748 -13.23 9.16 -4.36
CA PRO A 748 -14.23 9.31 -5.41
C PRO A 748 -15.63 8.80 -5.00
N TYR A 749 -16.65 9.31 -5.69
CA TYR A 749 -18.07 9.06 -5.48
C TYR A 749 -18.64 8.07 -6.50
N MET A 750 -19.93 7.73 -6.28
CA MET A 750 -20.66 6.64 -6.93
C MET A 750 -20.15 5.25 -6.52
N HIS A 751 -20.96 4.23 -6.76
CA HIS A 751 -20.65 2.85 -6.34
C HIS A 751 -19.37 2.28 -6.96
N ASN A 752 -18.92 2.84 -8.09
CA ASN A 752 -17.75 2.42 -8.86
C ASN A 752 -16.59 3.42 -8.78
N GLY A 753 -16.75 4.55 -8.09
CA GLY A 753 -15.69 5.54 -7.89
C GLY A 753 -15.35 6.35 -9.14
N VAL A 754 -16.31 6.54 -10.05
CA VAL A 754 -16.08 7.23 -11.33
C VAL A 754 -16.26 8.76 -11.26
N ALA A 755 -16.67 9.31 -10.12
CA ALA A 755 -16.86 10.75 -9.96
C ALA A 755 -15.92 11.31 -8.91
N TYR A 756 -15.02 12.22 -9.28
CA TYR A 756 -14.10 12.86 -8.34
C TYR A 756 -14.61 14.18 -7.75
N THR A 757 -15.72 14.72 -8.28
CA THR A 757 -16.40 15.89 -7.73
C THR A 757 -17.85 15.58 -7.40
N ILE A 758 -18.41 16.27 -6.40
CA ILE A 758 -19.82 16.13 -6.02
C ILE A 758 -20.74 16.46 -7.21
N GLU A 759 -20.38 17.49 -7.98
CA GLU A 759 -21.10 17.85 -9.21
C GLU A 759 -21.09 16.71 -10.24
N SER A 760 -19.93 16.10 -10.51
CA SER A 760 -19.84 14.95 -11.42
C SER A 760 -20.69 13.77 -10.94
N ALA A 761 -20.77 13.55 -9.62
CA ALA A 761 -21.64 12.54 -9.05
C ALA A 761 -23.13 12.85 -9.27
N ILE A 762 -23.56 14.10 -9.03
CA ILE A 762 -24.94 14.55 -9.29
C ILE A 762 -25.30 14.32 -10.77
N LEU A 763 -24.44 14.73 -11.69
CA LEU A 763 -24.69 14.64 -13.13
C LEU A 763 -24.76 13.19 -13.66
N ARG A 764 -24.30 12.21 -12.89
CA ARG A 764 -24.34 10.78 -13.24
C ARG A 764 -25.59 10.05 -12.76
N HIS A 765 -26.42 10.68 -11.94
CA HIS A 765 -27.69 10.10 -11.52
C HIS A 765 -28.63 9.95 -12.72
N ASP A 766 -29.26 8.79 -12.87
CA ASP A 766 -30.26 8.55 -13.92
C ASP A 766 -31.47 7.79 -13.33
N SER A 767 -32.36 7.28 -14.19
CA SER A 767 -33.53 6.49 -13.81
C SER A 767 -34.39 7.20 -12.77
N GLU A 768 -34.55 6.66 -11.55
CA GLU A 768 -35.37 7.27 -10.48
C GLU A 768 -34.85 8.67 -10.10
N ALA A 769 -33.53 8.86 -10.11
CA ALA A 769 -32.91 10.12 -9.72
C ALA A 769 -32.79 11.14 -10.88
N ARG A 770 -33.28 10.80 -12.09
CA ARG A 770 -33.15 11.67 -13.28
C ARG A 770 -33.83 13.03 -13.07
N THR A 771 -35.02 13.05 -12.47
CA THR A 771 -35.77 14.29 -12.26
C THR A 771 -35.03 15.25 -11.32
N ALA A 772 -34.42 14.73 -10.25
CA ALA A 772 -33.60 15.52 -9.34
C ALA A 772 -32.32 16.05 -10.03
N ARG A 773 -31.64 15.22 -10.84
CA ARG A 773 -30.50 15.67 -11.66
C ARG A 773 -30.90 16.81 -12.59
N GLU A 774 -31.97 16.64 -13.37
CA GLU A 774 -32.43 17.66 -14.31
C GLU A 774 -32.85 18.94 -13.59
N ALA A 775 -33.43 18.84 -12.39
CA ALA A 775 -33.74 20.00 -11.56
C ALA A 775 -32.47 20.75 -11.13
N TYR A 776 -31.39 20.06 -10.74
CA TYR A 776 -30.08 20.65 -10.46
C TYR A 776 -29.47 21.34 -11.71
N GLU A 777 -29.49 20.68 -12.86
CA GLU A 777 -28.96 21.23 -14.12
C GLU A 777 -29.69 22.53 -14.54
N ASN A 778 -30.95 22.68 -14.16
CA ASN A 778 -31.76 23.85 -14.44
C ASN A 778 -31.61 25.00 -13.41
N LEU A 779 -30.91 24.77 -12.29
CA LEU A 779 -30.63 25.82 -11.32
C LEU A 779 -29.68 26.88 -11.91
N PRO A 780 -29.84 28.17 -11.55
CA PRO A 780 -28.82 29.18 -11.80
C PRO A 780 -27.46 28.78 -11.19
N PRO A 781 -26.31 29.17 -11.78
CA PRO A 781 -24.99 28.78 -11.27
C PRO A 781 -24.71 29.14 -9.80
N ALA A 782 -25.32 30.22 -9.30
CA ALA A 782 -25.21 30.59 -7.88
C ALA A 782 -25.93 29.60 -6.95
N GLU A 783 -27.10 29.09 -7.39
CA GLU A 783 -27.89 28.11 -6.65
C GLU A 783 -27.25 26.72 -6.75
N GLN A 784 -26.71 26.34 -7.91
CA GLN A 784 -25.87 25.13 -8.04
C GLN A 784 -24.72 25.16 -7.05
N ASN A 785 -23.98 26.28 -7.00
CA ASN A 785 -22.89 26.45 -6.04
C ASN A 785 -23.38 26.39 -4.59
N ALA A 786 -24.54 26.96 -4.26
CA ALA A 786 -25.09 26.88 -2.90
C ALA A 786 -25.38 25.43 -2.48
N LEU A 787 -25.98 24.63 -3.38
CA LEU A 787 -26.20 23.20 -3.15
C LEU A 787 -24.87 22.45 -2.96
N LEU A 788 -23.87 22.70 -3.81
CA LEU A 788 -22.56 22.07 -3.68
C LEU A 788 -21.88 22.44 -2.35
N VAL A 789 -21.92 23.71 -1.94
CA VAL A 789 -21.37 24.15 -0.64
C VAL A 789 -22.08 23.48 0.54
N PHE A 790 -23.40 23.29 0.46
CA PHE A 790 -24.13 22.52 1.47
C PHE A 790 -23.66 21.06 1.53
N LEU A 791 -23.56 20.39 0.38
CA LEU A 791 -23.11 19.00 0.28
C LEU A 791 -21.65 18.81 0.73
N GLU A 792 -20.77 19.76 0.44
CA GLU A 792 -19.39 19.80 0.95
C GLU A 792 -19.33 20.01 2.46
N SER A 793 -20.37 20.62 3.06
CA SER A 793 -20.44 20.85 4.50
C SER A 793 -20.77 19.60 5.30
N LEU A 794 -21.47 18.62 4.69
CA LEU A 794 -21.90 17.37 5.31
C LEU A 794 -20.71 16.45 5.60
#